data_AF-A0AAC8Q449-F1
#
_entry.id   AF-A0AAC8Q449-F1
#
_cell.length_a   1.000
_cell.length_b   1.000
_cell.length_c   1.000
_cell.angle_alpha   90.00
_cell.angle_beta   90.00
_cell.angle_gamma   90.00
#
_symmetry.space_group_name_H-M   'P 1'
#
loop_
_entity.id
_entity.type
_entity.pdbx_description
1 polymer ?
#
loop_
_entity_poly.entity_id
_entity_poly.type
_entity_poly.pdbx_seq_one_letter_code
_entity_poly.pdbx_strand_id
1 'polypeptide(L)'
;MAAVIKDVVVLLPGLLGSVLKRDGKEIWGLSGSAIFRALFSGAGSVKSLTLKSDSGGELADDGVEATAMLPDTHLIPGLWKVDGYTRVAETLVSQLGLIPGANFFEFPYDWRRDIRFTAKRLAQQAPRWLHAWRNSHGGHPDARLILVGHSMGGVVSRYFLECLGGWKDTRALITFGTPHRGSFMALQALALGFRKDLGPVNLFDLTAMVRSLPSAYQLLPIYPCVQMPDGSLVRPGEAKGIGGLDPVRAAQGLAFQREIESAMLANSRNSAYLEQGYNLHPVVGTFQPTLQGMRVQASGAVDMLYSDPDGTDNGGDGTVPRVSAFPLEERHHARVMYSPTSHASLQNAFEVLAHVQGVLTGQDINLLKYRAPEQASKQLSLHIEDAYAHDEPVTVRVRPSAEPVSLRAFVTQVKTQQTFAAELKRDADGFHVGTLPPLPAGMYRVSVKGGPEIIPVTDVFAVFHRAGELPEDDEDVVDELVSFHAPGNADPHRKDAQPVTPVLLQHSTLVKPPPQPTEPPVPQDEGQAITRYPSVEPLVPARAGQALPLTVDLALAEVGAVTESAGVTLSGLAPDWKELPIKVRLLCSEMTFPAGKDAGTVWVRRNEASTAATLTGTVNPGASGELTVVATFEYNGRFCGAARRRIPIESSGSGGVDPSSSRSSSTPPAGMAPASAREAVEGGTFALEAGAQKPHLTVQIHKLDKSNPRRLYWTLHVSVPCKGLPARLSGDLDLGSDPSAFFQSVAATARELRSGDHFPWFLGLGKLLYQRTPNAFRETFRALRQEYGPGFPIQFITDDPHIPWELMAPVDVPGAELLCMEHPVARWLLDYQTSMTARLTHGDHILTIAPDYQFHPHLAPLPQAQEESRQLSKRFRAVRVAGRRQPVMNLLGGGYAPTVGLVHFAGHGKYSPNNEVSPSCVFLEDGELRTLEVRNSMVMLGQKSRPLVIFNACEVGTATELLGGIGGWAETFVSESFAGFIAPLWPVQDAHARNAVEQLVADLKEKHLSVGEALQRLRRNEARTSPTYLSYVYVGDVMARFAPAAAAASTAAA
;
A
#
# COMPACT_ATOMS: atom_id res chain seq x y z
N MET A 1 2.01 20.33 13.13
CA MET A 1 1.39 21.29 12.20
C MET A 1 2.06 21.13 10.85
N ALA A 2 1.32 20.77 9.80
CA ALA A 2 1.85 20.78 8.44
C ALA A 2 2.29 22.21 8.09
N ALA A 3 3.42 22.35 7.39
CA ALA A 3 3.90 23.66 6.95
C ALA A 3 2.84 24.25 5.99
N VAL A 4 2.21 25.35 6.38
CA VAL A 4 1.24 26.06 5.54
C VAL A 4 1.99 26.65 4.36
N ILE A 5 1.71 26.18 3.14
CA ILE A 5 2.29 26.74 1.92
C ILE A 5 1.79 28.18 1.75
N LYS A 6 2.72 29.14 1.82
CA LYS A 6 2.40 30.57 1.73
C LYS A 6 2.14 31.06 0.29
N ASP A 7 2.62 30.33 -0.70
CA ASP A 7 2.57 30.69 -2.11
C ASP A 7 1.25 30.25 -2.78
N VAL A 8 0.93 30.84 -3.94
CA VAL A 8 -0.22 30.45 -4.76
C VAL A 8 0.19 29.40 -5.77
N VAL A 9 -0.44 28.23 -5.71
CA VAL A 9 -0.16 27.10 -6.62
C VAL A 9 -1.18 27.07 -7.75
N VAL A 10 -0.71 26.99 -9.00
CA VAL A 10 -1.56 26.88 -10.20
C VAL A 10 -1.26 25.57 -10.92
N LEU A 11 -2.29 24.74 -11.12
CA LEU A 11 -2.18 23.47 -11.85
C LEU A 11 -2.64 23.63 -13.30
N LEU A 12 -1.78 23.26 -14.24
CA LEU A 12 -2.02 23.39 -15.69
C LEU A 12 -2.00 21.99 -16.35
N PRO A 13 -3.11 21.57 -17.00
CA PRO A 13 -3.17 20.28 -17.68
C PRO A 13 -2.36 20.27 -18.98
N GLY A 14 -2.15 19.09 -19.55
CA GLY A 14 -1.59 18.88 -20.87
C GLY A 14 -2.61 19.00 -22.02
N LEU A 15 -2.15 18.69 -23.25
CA LEU A 15 -3.02 18.57 -24.42
C LEU A 15 -4.16 17.59 -24.13
N LEU A 16 -5.38 17.91 -24.58
CA LEU A 16 -6.61 17.16 -24.29
C LEU A 16 -7.02 17.11 -22.81
N GLY A 17 -6.29 17.74 -21.89
CA GLY A 17 -6.50 17.64 -20.44
C GLY A 17 -7.58 18.55 -19.83
N SER A 18 -8.34 19.29 -20.63
CA SER A 18 -9.42 20.18 -20.20
C SER A 18 -10.74 19.85 -20.90
N VAL A 19 -11.85 19.99 -20.18
CA VAL A 19 -13.22 19.87 -20.69
C VAL A 19 -13.56 21.07 -21.58
N LEU A 20 -13.98 20.83 -22.81
CA LEU A 20 -14.41 21.84 -23.78
C LEU A 20 -15.93 21.77 -24.01
N LYS A 21 -16.58 22.92 -23.93
CA LYS A 21 -18.02 23.08 -24.24
C LYS A 21 -18.20 24.08 -25.38
N ARG A 22 -19.13 23.82 -26.29
CA ARG A 22 -19.63 24.77 -27.28
C ARG A 22 -21.10 25.07 -27.03
N ASP A 23 -21.47 26.33 -26.91
CA ASP A 23 -22.87 26.75 -26.68
C ASP A 23 -23.52 26.01 -25.50
N GLY A 24 -22.77 25.82 -24.41
CA GLY A 24 -23.21 25.06 -23.22
C GLY A 24 -23.19 23.54 -23.35
N LYS A 25 -22.96 22.98 -24.56
CA LYS A 25 -22.87 21.54 -24.81
C LYS A 25 -21.43 21.05 -24.78
N GLU A 26 -21.16 20.00 -24.01
CA GLU A 26 -19.86 19.34 -23.97
C GLU A 26 -19.50 18.74 -25.33
N ILE A 27 -18.38 19.19 -25.91
CA ILE A 27 -17.78 18.62 -27.14
C ILE A 27 -16.57 17.73 -26.83
N TRP A 28 -16.03 17.85 -25.61
CA TRP A 28 -14.96 17.01 -25.06
C TRP A 28 -14.99 17.10 -23.52
N GLY A 29 -15.23 16.02 -22.77
CA GLY A 29 -15.33 16.14 -21.30
C GLY A 29 -15.79 14.92 -20.47
N LEU A 30 -16.42 15.24 -19.33
CA LEU A 30 -16.66 14.45 -18.11
C LEU A 30 -17.50 13.20 -18.29
N SER A 31 -18.29 13.11 -19.36
CA SER A 31 -19.11 11.93 -19.60
C SER A 31 -18.36 10.95 -20.49
N GLY A 32 -17.75 9.92 -19.88
CA GLY A 32 -17.12 8.81 -20.61
C GLY A 32 -18.02 8.19 -21.70
N SER A 33 -19.35 8.27 -21.50
CA SER A 33 -20.35 7.84 -22.48
C SER A 33 -20.63 8.83 -23.64
N ALA A 34 -20.28 10.11 -23.55
CA ALA A 34 -20.44 11.06 -24.65
C ALA A 34 -19.27 11.04 -25.63
N ILE A 35 -18.03 10.82 -25.15
CA ILE A 35 -16.85 10.61 -26.03
C ILE A 35 -16.93 9.23 -26.69
N PHE A 36 -17.31 8.19 -25.94
CA PHE A 36 -17.55 6.86 -26.50
C PHE A 36 -18.71 6.89 -27.50
N ARG A 37 -19.83 7.57 -27.22
CA ARG A 37 -20.88 7.78 -28.24
C ARG A 37 -20.40 8.63 -29.42
N ALA A 38 -19.68 9.73 -29.19
CA ALA A 38 -19.16 10.63 -30.22
C ALA A 38 -18.17 9.97 -31.19
N LEU A 39 -17.33 9.06 -30.68
CA LEU A 39 -16.33 8.33 -31.46
C LEU A 39 -16.95 7.12 -32.20
N PHE A 40 -18.01 6.52 -31.66
CA PHE A 40 -18.72 5.38 -32.27
C PHE A 40 -19.99 5.76 -33.07
N SER A 41 -20.46 7.02 -33.03
CA SER A 41 -21.68 7.47 -33.73
C SER A 41 -21.48 7.98 -35.17
N GLY A 42 -20.33 7.71 -35.80
CA GLY A 42 -20.03 8.20 -37.14
C GLY A 42 -19.67 9.70 -37.19
N ALA A 43 -19.18 10.15 -38.35
CA ALA A 43 -18.39 11.35 -38.65
C ALA A 43 -18.86 12.75 -38.16
N GLY A 44 -19.92 12.87 -37.36
CA GLY A 44 -20.48 14.14 -36.86
C GLY A 44 -19.71 14.79 -35.71
N SER A 45 -19.12 14.02 -34.79
CA SER A 45 -18.50 14.61 -33.57
C SER A 45 -17.09 15.14 -33.79
N VAL A 46 -16.28 14.50 -34.65
CA VAL A 46 -14.91 14.94 -34.96
C VAL A 46 -14.91 16.31 -35.66
N LYS A 47 -15.90 16.55 -36.54
CA LYS A 47 -16.13 17.86 -37.19
C LYS A 47 -16.41 19.00 -36.21
N SER A 48 -16.89 18.70 -35.00
CA SER A 48 -17.16 19.73 -33.99
C SER A 48 -15.88 20.22 -33.29
N LEU A 49 -14.83 19.39 -33.22
CA LEU A 49 -13.55 19.74 -32.60
C LEU A 49 -12.58 20.42 -33.58
N THR A 50 -12.69 20.13 -34.87
CA THR A 50 -11.87 20.75 -35.93
C THR A 50 -12.05 22.27 -35.98
N LEU A 51 -10.94 23.01 -35.95
CA LEU A 51 -10.95 24.46 -36.13
C LEU A 51 -11.19 24.80 -37.62
N LYS A 52 -12.17 25.67 -37.90
CA LYS A 52 -12.59 26.02 -39.27
C LYS A 52 -11.75 27.15 -39.90
N SER A 53 -11.07 27.97 -39.11
CA SER A 53 -10.10 28.97 -39.60
C SER A 53 -9.08 29.35 -38.52
N ASP A 54 -7.81 29.49 -38.93
CA ASP A 54 -6.74 30.10 -38.13
C ASP A 54 -6.80 31.63 -38.29
N SER A 55 -7.86 32.25 -37.78
CA SER A 55 -7.97 33.71 -37.81
C SER A 55 -6.82 34.29 -36.96
N GLY A 56 -5.72 34.63 -37.62
CA GLY A 56 -4.58 35.28 -37.01
C GLY A 56 -5.01 36.62 -36.43
N GLY A 57 -4.97 36.72 -35.10
CA GLY A 57 -5.34 37.94 -34.37
C GLY A 57 -6.83 37.98 -34.01
N GLU A 58 -7.06 38.25 -32.72
CA GLU A 58 -8.33 38.61 -32.05
C GLU A 58 -9.63 37.87 -32.45
N LEU A 59 -10.13 37.05 -31.50
CA LEU A 59 -11.56 36.73 -31.32
C LEU A 59 -12.33 36.29 -32.58
N ALA A 60 -11.86 35.24 -33.27
CA ALA A 60 -12.81 34.23 -33.74
C ALA A 60 -13.17 33.36 -32.53
N ASP A 61 -14.12 33.81 -31.73
CA ASP A 61 -14.77 32.95 -30.74
C ASP A 61 -15.51 31.86 -31.52
N ASP A 62 -15.00 30.63 -31.51
CA ASP A 62 -15.70 29.49 -32.12
C ASP A 62 -16.79 28.94 -31.19
N GLY A 63 -17.17 29.72 -30.17
CA GLY A 63 -18.15 29.40 -29.14
C GLY A 63 -17.63 28.38 -28.13
N VAL A 64 -16.33 28.07 -28.13
CA VAL A 64 -15.75 27.01 -27.30
C VAL A 64 -15.07 27.55 -26.05
N GLU A 65 -15.53 27.06 -24.91
CA GLU A 65 -15.01 27.40 -23.60
C GLU A 65 -14.41 26.17 -22.90
N ALA A 66 -13.26 26.37 -22.25
CA ALA A 66 -12.68 25.38 -21.36
C ALA A 66 -13.19 25.59 -19.93
N THR A 67 -13.89 24.59 -19.39
CA THR A 67 -14.71 24.77 -18.18
C THR A 67 -14.20 24.04 -16.94
N ALA A 68 -13.42 22.96 -17.11
CA ALA A 68 -12.85 22.19 -16.00
C ALA A 68 -11.62 21.41 -16.47
N MET A 69 -10.74 21.01 -15.55
CA MET A 69 -9.74 19.98 -15.82
C MET A 69 -10.43 18.61 -15.91
N LEU A 70 -9.85 17.67 -16.65
CA LEU A 70 -10.43 16.32 -16.74
C LEU A 70 -10.15 15.54 -15.44
N PRO A 71 -11.18 15.09 -14.70
CA PRO A 71 -10.98 14.43 -13.43
C PRO A 71 -10.53 12.97 -13.56
N ASP A 72 -11.06 12.22 -14.53
CA ASP A 72 -10.94 10.76 -14.59
C ASP A 72 -9.99 10.27 -15.70
N THR A 73 -9.64 8.99 -15.66
CA THR A 73 -8.85 8.32 -16.69
C THR A 73 -9.63 8.30 -18.01
N HIS A 74 -9.07 8.91 -19.06
CA HIS A 74 -9.66 8.91 -20.39
C HIS A 74 -8.76 8.17 -21.39
N LEU A 75 -9.37 7.28 -22.18
CA LEU A 75 -8.71 6.43 -23.16
C LEU A 75 -9.34 6.65 -24.55
N ILE A 76 -8.50 6.94 -25.54
CA ILE A 76 -8.80 6.72 -26.96
C ILE A 76 -8.04 5.45 -27.38
N PRO A 77 -8.73 4.30 -27.58
CA PRO A 77 -8.08 3.00 -27.80
C PRO A 77 -7.02 3.03 -28.90
N GLY A 78 -5.76 2.78 -28.54
CA GLY A 78 -4.65 2.72 -29.52
C GLY A 78 -4.17 4.06 -30.08
N LEU A 79 -4.62 5.20 -29.56
CA LEU A 79 -4.13 6.53 -29.94
C LEU A 79 -3.66 7.39 -28.74
N TRP A 80 -4.41 7.43 -27.64
CA TRP A 80 -4.08 8.34 -26.53
C TRP A 80 -4.66 7.89 -25.18
N LYS A 81 -3.95 8.22 -24.09
CA LYS A 81 -4.32 7.92 -22.70
C LYS A 81 -4.00 9.12 -21.82
N VAL A 82 -4.86 9.44 -20.85
CA VAL A 82 -4.54 10.32 -19.72
C VAL A 82 -5.18 9.74 -18.46
N ASP A 83 -4.46 9.80 -17.35
CA ASP A 83 -4.92 9.30 -16.06
C ASP A 83 -5.66 10.35 -15.22
N GLY A 84 -6.34 11.32 -15.87
CA GLY A 84 -7.03 12.41 -15.18
C GLY A 84 -6.11 13.30 -14.31
N TYR A 85 -6.72 14.26 -13.61
CA TYR A 85 -6.00 15.21 -12.73
C TYR A 85 -6.52 15.24 -11.29
N THR A 86 -7.56 14.44 -10.96
CA THR A 86 -8.15 14.42 -9.61
C THR A 86 -7.11 14.12 -8.54
N ARG A 87 -6.29 13.08 -8.73
CA ARG A 87 -5.32 12.66 -7.71
C ARG A 87 -4.25 13.72 -7.43
N VAL A 88 -3.69 14.37 -8.45
CA VAL A 88 -2.70 15.43 -8.24
C VAL A 88 -3.32 16.65 -7.56
N ALA A 89 -4.52 17.06 -7.97
CA ALA A 89 -5.24 18.17 -7.34
C ALA A 89 -5.59 17.86 -5.88
N GLU A 90 -6.15 16.68 -5.60
CA GLU A 90 -6.46 16.21 -4.25
C GLU A 90 -5.20 16.13 -3.38
N THR A 91 -4.08 15.67 -3.93
CA THR A 91 -2.82 15.57 -3.18
C THR A 91 -2.31 16.96 -2.79
N LEU A 92 -2.30 17.89 -3.74
CA LEU A 92 -1.91 19.28 -3.50
C LEU A 92 -2.81 19.95 -2.45
N VAL A 93 -4.11 19.70 -2.49
CA VAL A 93 -5.08 20.29 -1.55
C VAL A 93 -5.00 19.62 -0.17
N SER A 94 -5.10 18.29 -0.11
CA SER A 94 -5.26 17.54 1.15
C SER A 94 -3.96 17.36 1.93
N GLN A 95 -2.82 17.18 1.26
CA GLN A 95 -1.56 16.88 1.95
C GLN A 95 -0.72 18.12 2.23
N LEU A 96 -0.92 19.20 1.46
CA LEU A 96 -0.18 20.46 1.63
C LEU A 96 -1.03 21.59 2.23
N GLY A 97 -2.31 21.33 2.50
CA GLY A 97 -3.23 22.31 3.09
C GLY A 97 -3.49 23.51 2.18
N LEU A 98 -3.36 23.34 0.86
CA LEU A 98 -3.73 24.37 -0.09
C LEU A 98 -5.26 24.51 -0.16
N ILE A 99 -5.71 25.75 -0.29
CA ILE A 99 -7.12 26.15 -0.23
C ILE A 99 -7.59 26.46 -1.65
N PRO A 100 -8.47 25.62 -2.24
CA PRO A 100 -9.05 25.88 -3.54
C PRO A 100 -9.72 27.26 -3.61
N GLY A 101 -9.43 28.00 -4.67
CA GLY A 101 -9.98 29.35 -4.87
C GLY A 101 -9.30 30.46 -4.06
N ALA A 102 -8.34 30.12 -3.18
CA ALA A 102 -7.57 31.09 -2.41
C ALA A 102 -6.08 31.05 -2.74
N ASN A 103 -5.39 29.94 -2.46
CA ASN A 103 -3.98 29.72 -2.83
C ASN A 103 -3.75 28.46 -3.66
N PHE A 104 -4.82 27.83 -4.16
CA PHE A 104 -4.76 26.80 -5.19
C PHE A 104 -5.79 27.04 -6.29
N PHE A 105 -5.33 26.99 -7.54
CA PHE A 105 -6.16 27.22 -8.72
C PHE A 105 -5.86 26.17 -9.80
N GLU A 106 -6.91 25.52 -10.29
CA GLU A 106 -6.86 24.78 -11.54
C GLU A 106 -7.04 25.72 -12.72
N PHE A 107 -6.28 25.52 -13.80
CA PHE A 107 -6.33 26.38 -14.98
C PHE A 107 -6.69 25.61 -16.25
N PRO A 108 -7.98 25.23 -16.44
CA PRO A 108 -8.42 24.56 -17.65
C PRO A 108 -8.38 25.51 -18.85
N TYR A 109 -7.93 25.05 -20.01
CA TYR A 109 -7.77 25.90 -21.20
C TYR A 109 -8.11 25.18 -22.50
N ASP A 110 -8.40 25.95 -23.56
CA ASP A 110 -8.65 25.39 -24.89
C ASP A 110 -7.34 24.91 -25.51
N TRP A 111 -7.07 23.62 -25.32
CA TRP A 111 -5.85 22.95 -25.76
C TRP A 111 -5.70 22.88 -27.29
N ARG A 112 -6.72 23.28 -28.06
CA ARG A 112 -6.67 23.34 -29.52
C ARG A 112 -5.94 24.57 -30.05
N ARG A 113 -5.99 25.68 -29.30
CA ARG A 113 -5.58 27.01 -29.76
C ARG A 113 -4.08 27.24 -29.58
N ASP A 114 -3.58 28.30 -30.21
CA ASP A 114 -2.20 28.76 -30.03
C ASP A 114 -1.91 29.04 -28.54
N ILE A 115 -0.83 28.43 -28.04
CA ILE A 115 -0.38 28.47 -26.65
C ILE A 115 -0.20 29.91 -26.13
N ARG A 116 0.14 30.87 -27.00
CA ARG A 116 0.29 32.29 -26.65
C ARG A 116 -1.00 32.86 -26.06
N PHE A 117 -2.18 32.44 -26.55
CA PHE A 117 -3.46 32.92 -26.02
C PHE A 117 -3.70 32.43 -24.60
N THR A 118 -3.45 31.14 -24.37
CA THR A 118 -3.56 30.54 -23.04
C THR A 118 -2.59 31.19 -22.06
N ALA A 119 -1.35 31.44 -22.47
CA ALA A 119 -0.35 32.12 -21.64
C ALA A 119 -0.74 33.58 -21.32
N LYS A 120 -1.31 34.31 -22.28
CA LYS A 120 -1.85 35.67 -22.03
C LYS A 120 -3.01 35.64 -21.02
N ARG A 121 -3.89 34.64 -21.10
CA ARG A 121 -4.98 34.47 -20.14
C ARG A 121 -4.44 34.15 -18.74
N LEU A 122 -3.39 33.33 -18.65
CA LEU A 122 -2.70 33.07 -17.38
C LEU A 122 -2.07 34.36 -16.82
N ALA A 123 -1.43 35.16 -17.67
CA ALA A 123 -0.85 36.45 -17.29
C ALA A 123 -1.88 37.47 -16.78
N GLN A 124 -3.15 37.34 -17.15
CA GLN A 124 -4.24 38.17 -16.64
C GLN A 124 -4.80 37.66 -15.31
N GLN A 125 -4.86 36.34 -15.11
CA GLN A 125 -5.49 35.74 -13.93
C GLN A 125 -4.51 35.55 -12.77
N ALA A 126 -3.29 35.08 -13.03
CA ALA A 126 -2.33 34.74 -11.98
C ALA A 126 -1.94 35.93 -11.08
N PRO A 127 -1.68 37.16 -11.60
CA PRO A 127 -1.44 38.31 -10.73
C PRO A 127 -2.64 38.69 -9.86
N ARG A 128 -3.87 38.47 -10.33
CA ARG A 128 -5.09 38.75 -9.55
C ARG A 128 -5.23 37.78 -8.40
N TRP A 129 -5.02 36.49 -8.64
CA TRP A 129 -5.02 35.48 -7.59
C TRP A 129 -3.93 35.73 -6.56
N LEU A 130 -2.72 36.05 -7.02
CA LEU A 130 -1.60 36.35 -6.15
C LEU A 130 -1.87 37.60 -5.30
N HIS A 131 -2.39 38.67 -5.91
CA HIS A 131 -2.75 39.88 -5.19
C HIS A 131 -3.89 39.64 -4.19
N ALA A 132 -4.93 38.89 -4.57
CA ALA A 132 -6.02 38.54 -3.67
C ALA A 132 -5.51 37.73 -2.46
N TRP A 133 -4.61 36.76 -2.69
CA TRP A 133 -4.01 35.97 -1.62
C TRP A 133 -3.13 36.81 -0.71
N ARG A 134 -2.23 37.66 -1.25
CA ARG A 134 -1.38 38.55 -0.45
C ARG A 134 -2.18 39.47 0.50
N ASN A 135 -3.42 39.81 0.14
CA ASN A 135 -4.30 40.70 0.91
C ASN A 135 -5.42 39.97 1.67
N SER A 136 -5.48 38.63 1.67
CA SER A 136 -6.51 37.86 2.36
C SER A 136 -6.14 37.57 3.81
N HIS A 137 -7.14 37.21 4.63
CA HIS A 137 -6.91 36.71 5.99
C HIS A 137 -6.32 35.30 5.90
N GLY A 138 -5.02 35.16 6.18
CA GLY A 138 -4.27 33.90 6.09
C GLY A 138 -3.23 33.86 4.97
N GLY A 139 -3.19 34.87 4.10
CA GLY A 139 -2.14 35.02 3.08
C GLY A 139 -0.88 35.70 3.60
N HIS A 140 0.18 35.69 2.79
CA HIS A 140 1.50 36.22 3.14
C HIS A 140 1.93 37.32 2.15
N PRO A 141 2.46 38.48 2.59
CA PRO A 141 2.86 39.57 1.69
C PRO A 141 3.93 39.14 0.68
N ASP A 142 4.86 38.27 1.10
CA ASP A 142 5.92 37.74 0.24
C ASP A 142 5.51 36.51 -0.60
N ALA A 143 4.22 36.16 -0.63
CA ALA A 143 3.73 35.05 -1.45
C ALA A 143 4.09 35.27 -2.94
N ARG A 144 4.42 34.20 -3.65
CA ARG A 144 4.70 34.14 -5.09
C ARG A 144 3.86 33.03 -5.73
N LEU A 145 3.94 32.90 -7.05
CA LEU A 145 3.32 31.81 -7.80
C LEU A 145 4.21 30.56 -7.78
N ILE A 146 3.58 29.39 -7.74
CA ILE A 146 4.20 28.12 -8.08
C ILE A 146 3.35 27.46 -9.15
N LEU A 147 3.93 27.20 -10.32
CA LEU A 147 3.23 26.60 -11.45
C LEU A 147 3.52 25.11 -11.50
N VAL A 148 2.49 24.29 -11.65
CA VAL A 148 2.59 22.84 -11.83
C VAL A 148 2.03 22.51 -13.21
N GLY A 149 2.90 22.27 -14.18
CA GLY A 149 2.52 22.08 -15.58
C GLY A 149 2.73 20.65 -16.05
N HIS A 150 1.67 19.97 -16.49
CA HIS A 150 1.78 18.67 -17.15
C HIS A 150 1.89 18.83 -18.67
N SER A 151 2.86 18.17 -19.30
CA SER A 151 3.01 18.11 -20.76
C SER A 151 2.96 19.52 -21.38
N MET A 152 2.01 19.79 -22.27
CA MET A 152 1.82 21.11 -22.87
C MET A 152 1.57 22.25 -21.86
N GLY A 153 1.01 21.97 -20.68
CA GLY A 153 0.82 22.96 -19.60
C GLY A 153 2.14 23.52 -19.08
N GLY A 154 3.23 22.75 -19.16
CA GLY A 154 4.58 23.24 -18.88
C GLY A 154 5.06 24.25 -19.94
N VAL A 155 4.75 24.03 -21.22
CA VAL A 155 5.08 24.97 -22.31
C VAL A 155 4.29 26.27 -22.19
N VAL A 156 3.00 26.19 -21.84
CA VAL A 156 2.16 27.36 -21.50
C VAL A 156 2.81 28.17 -20.38
N SER A 157 3.23 27.48 -19.31
CA SER A 157 3.89 28.11 -18.16
C SER A 157 5.19 28.79 -18.58
N ARG A 158 6.02 28.15 -19.41
CA ARG A 158 7.27 28.73 -19.92
C ARG A 158 7.04 29.99 -20.73
N TYR A 159 6.03 30.03 -21.60
CA TYR A 159 5.72 31.25 -22.35
C TYR A 159 5.27 32.39 -21.42
N PHE A 160 4.44 32.09 -20.42
CA PHE A 160 4.03 33.07 -19.41
C PHE A 160 5.24 33.62 -18.63
N LEU A 161 6.12 32.73 -18.17
CA LEU A 161 7.29 33.12 -17.39
C LEU A 161 8.27 33.93 -18.22
N GLU A 162 8.69 33.43 -19.37
CA GLU A 162 9.78 34.01 -20.15
C GLU A 162 9.33 35.20 -21.00
N CYS A 163 8.25 35.03 -21.78
CA CYS A 163 7.83 36.01 -22.78
C CYS A 163 6.92 37.09 -22.20
N LEU A 164 6.13 36.78 -21.18
CA LEU A 164 5.15 37.71 -20.59
C LEU A 164 5.60 38.28 -19.24
N GLY A 165 6.82 37.98 -18.80
CA GLY A 165 7.41 38.52 -17.58
C GLY A 165 6.87 37.90 -16.29
N GLY A 166 6.16 36.77 -16.36
CA GLY A 166 5.63 36.05 -15.20
C GLY A 166 6.70 35.57 -14.23
N TRP A 167 7.97 35.47 -14.68
CA TRP A 167 9.11 35.10 -13.84
C TRP A 167 9.28 36.02 -12.62
N LYS A 168 8.84 37.27 -12.69
CA LYS A 168 8.99 38.27 -11.60
C LYS A 168 8.18 37.91 -10.35
N ASP A 169 7.04 37.25 -10.55
CA ASP A 169 6.10 36.90 -9.48
C ASP A 169 6.10 35.40 -9.18
N THR A 170 6.95 34.61 -9.82
CA THR A 170 6.95 33.13 -9.71
C THR A 170 8.17 32.65 -8.94
N ARG A 171 7.96 31.78 -7.96
CA ARG A 171 9.02 31.11 -7.19
C ARG A 171 9.52 29.85 -7.88
N ALA A 172 8.60 29.03 -8.39
CA ALA A 172 8.95 27.76 -8.99
C ALA A 172 8.01 27.36 -10.14
N LEU A 173 8.57 26.62 -11.08
CA LEU A 173 7.85 25.86 -12.10
C LEU A 173 8.22 24.38 -11.93
N ILE A 174 7.22 23.54 -11.68
CA ILE A 174 7.35 22.09 -11.64
C ILE A 174 6.71 21.55 -12.92
N THR A 175 7.45 20.77 -13.71
CA THR A 175 6.96 20.23 -14.98
C THR A 175 6.88 18.71 -14.97
N PHE A 176 5.81 18.13 -15.49
CA PHE A 176 5.67 16.68 -15.68
C PHE A 176 5.78 16.35 -17.16
N GLY A 177 6.81 15.63 -17.58
CA GLY A 177 6.97 15.16 -18.97
C GLY A 177 6.83 16.28 -20.02
N THR A 178 7.26 17.50 -19.70
CA THR A 178 7.03 18.66 -20.59
C THR A 178 7.95 18.60 -21.81
N PRO A 179 7.42 18.67 -23.04
CA PRO A 179 8.23 18.63 -24.25
C PRO A 179 8.88 19.99 -24.53
N HIS A 180 9.89 20.37 -23.73
CA HIS A 180 10.63 21.62 -23.88
C HIS A 180 11.31 21.76 -25.25
N ARG A 181 11.59 20.64 -25.93
CA ARG A 181 12.13 20.61 -27.30
C ARG A 181 11.19 19.97 -28.32
N GLY A 182 9.91 19.78 -27.98
CA GLY A 182 8.89 19.14 -28.82
C GLY A 182 8.75 17.62 -28.68
N SER A 183 7.74 17.03 -29.33
CA SER A 183 7.44 15.58 -29.26
C SER A 183 7.25 14.98 -30.66
N PHE A 184 7.77 13.77 -30.85
CA PHE A 184 7.60 13.01 -32.09
C PHE A 184 6.17 12.49 -32.28
N MET A 185 5.36 12.42 -31.22
CA MET A 185 3.95 12.11 -31.36
C MET A 185 3.21 13.21 -32.14
N ALA A 186 3.55 14.48 -31.90
CA ALA A 186 3.02 15.59 -32.68
C ALA A 186 3.47 15.52 -34.14
N LEU A 187 4.74 15.22 -34.39
CA LEU A 187 5.28 15.05 -35.74
C LEU A 187 4.60 13.89 -36.48
N GLN A 188 4.48 12.72 -35.85
CA GLN A 188 3.79 11.56 -36.40
C GLN A 188 2.34 11.88 -36.74
N ALA A 189 1.60 12.49 -35.80
CA ALA A 189 0.18 12.79 -35.99
C ALA A 189 -0.06 13.80 -37.13
N LEU A 190 0.81 14.80 -37.28
CA LEU A 190 0.71 15.80 -38.35
C LEU A 190 1.17 15.23 -39.70
N ALA A 191 2.29 14.52 -39.74
CA ALA A 191 2.88 13.98 -40.97
C ALA A 191 2.13 12.76 -41.51
N LEU A 192 1.87 11.76 -40.67
CA LEU A 192 1.31 10.46 -41.06
C LEU A 192 -0.20 10.35 -40.82
N GLY A 193 -0.76 11.24 -40.00
CA GLY A 193 -2.15 11.21 -39.58
C GLY A 193 -2.36 10.57 -38.21
N PHE A 194 -3.55 10.76 -37.66
CA PHE A 194 -3.94 10.32 -36.32
C PHE A 194 -5.19 9.44 -36.42
N ARG A 195 -4.99 8.17 -36.83
CA ARG A 195 -6.07 7.22 -37.14
C ARG A 195 -5.79 5.83 -36.58
N LYS A 196 -6.85 5.07 -36.31
CA LYS A 196 -6.78 3.65 -35.93
C LYS A 196 -7.68 2.82 -36.83
N ASP A 197 -7.12 1.74 -37.38
CA ASP A 197 -7.82 0.79 -38.23
C ASP A 197 -7.97 -0.58 -37.52
N LEU A 198 -9.09 -1.27 -37.75
CA LEU A 198 -9.33 -2.65 -37.33
C LEU A 198 -9.58 -3.51 -38.57
N GLY A 199 -8.54 -4.17 -39.07
CA GLY A 199 -8.60 -4.86 -40.36
C GLY A 199 -8.85 -3.85 -41.50
N PRO A 200 -9.79 -4.10 -42.43
CA PRO A 200 -10.09 -3.19 -43.53
C PRO A 200 -11.00 -2.01 -43.12
N VAL A 201 -11.46 -1.95 -41.87
CA VAL A 201 -12.42 -0.95 -41.39
C VAL A 201 -11.71 0.12 -40.56
N ASN A 202 -11.89 1.39 -40.92
CA ASN A 202 -11.44 2.51 -40.11
C ASN A 202 -12.31 2.63 -38.84
N LEU A 203 -11.70 2.50 -37.67
CA LEU A 203 -12.38 2.65 -36.37
C LEU A 203 -12.64 4.13 -36.07
N PHE A 204 -11.64 4.99 -36.33
CA PHE A 204 -11.74 6.45 -36.27
C PHE A 204 -10.53 7.12 -36.93
N ASP A 205 -10.75 8.29 -37.54
CA ASP A 205 -9.73 9.16 -38.13
C ASP A 205 -9.87 10.60 -37.60
N LEU A 206 -8.87 11.04 -36.84
CA LEU A 206 -8.78 12.36 -36.22
C LEU A 206 -7.76 13.27 -36.93
N THR A 207 -7.20 12.82 -38.06
CA THR A 207 -6.13 13.51 -38.78
C THR A 207 -6.48 14.96 -39.11
N ALA A 208 -7.69 15.19 -39.64
CA ALA A 208 -8.15 16.54 -39.99
C ALA A 208 -8.28 17.44 -38.76
N MET A 209 -8.69 16.89 -37.62
CA MET A 209 -8.76 17.64 -36.36
C MET A 209 -7.36 18.02 -35.88
N VAL A 210 -6.43 17.07 -35.77
CA VAL A 210 -5.06 17.35 -35.29
C VAL A 210 -4.34 18.35 -36.19
N ARG A 211 -4.45 18.21 -37.51
CA ARG A 211 -3.86 19.16 -38.48
C ARG A 211 -4.47 20.56 -38.41
N SER A 212 -5.65 20.70 -37.82
CA SER A 212 -6.28 22.01 -37.60
C SER A 212 -5.75 22.74 -36.35
N LEU A 213 -5.02 22.09 -35.44
CA LEU A 213 -4.64 22.65 -34.13
C LEU A 213 -3.31 23.42 -34.19
N PRO A 214 -3.27 24.74 -33.96
CA PRO A 214 -2.00 25.46 -33.84
C PRO A 214 -1.09 24.91 -32.72
N SER A 215 -1.68 24.48 -31.60
CA SER A 215 -0.93 23.91 -30.48
C SER A 215 -0.12 22.66 -30.86
N ALA A 216 -0.65 21.81 -31.77
CA ALA A 216 0.07 20.62 -32.22
C ALA A 216 1.36 20.97 -32.97
N TYR A 217 1.35 22.03 -33.80
CA TYR A 217 2.54 22.52 -34.48
C TYR A 217 3.55 23.14 -33.52
N GLN A 218 3.08 23.81 -32.46
CA GLN A 218 3.93 24.39 -31.41
C GLN A 218 4.62 23.33 -30.54
N LEU A 219 4.20 22.07 -30.63
CA LEU A 219 4.83 20.92 -29.96
C LEU A 219 5.78 20.13 -30.87
N LEU A 220 6.06 20.58 -32.08
CA LEU A 220 7.01 19.90 -32.98
C LEU A 220 8.44 19.95 -32.45
N PRO A 221 9.26 18.92 -32.73
CA PRO A 221 10.68 18.93 -32.40
C PRO A 221 11.41 20.15 -32.97
N ILE A 222 12.28 20.77 -32.18
CA ILE A 222 13.02 22.01 -32.56
C ILE A 222 14.50 21.79 -32.87
N TYR A 223 14.96 20.54 -32.83
CA TYR A 223 16.33 20.16 -33.10
C TYR A 223 16.41 19.27 -34.35
N PRO A 224 17.59 19.15 -34.98
CA PRO A 224 17.75 18.29 -36.15
C PRO A 224 17.47 16.83 -35.78
N CYS A 225 16.36 16.28 -36.29
CA CYS A 225 15.88 14.94 -35.93
C CYS A 225 15.16 14.22 -37.08
N VAL A 226 15.07 14.87 -38.24
CA VAL A 226 14.51 14.32 -39.46
C VAL A 226 15.64 14.06 -40.44
N GLN A 227 15.90 12.80 -40.76
CA GLN A 227 16.86 12.42 -41.78
C GLN A 227 16.18 12.42 -43.16
N MET A 228 16.60 13.31 -44.04
CA MET A 228 16.09 13.44 -45.40
C MET A 228 16.74 12.42 -46.36
N PRO A 229 16.18 12.21 -47.57
CA PRO A 229 16.72 11.23 -48.52
C PRO A 229 18.14 11.53 -49.01
N ASP A 230 18.55 12.79 -48.98
CA ASP A 230 19.91 13.25 -49.32
C ASP A 230 20.91 13.05 -48.16
N GLY A 231 20.48 12.44 -47.06
CA GLY A 231 21.27 12.21 -45.86
C GLY A 231 21.34 13.40 -44.91
N SER A 232 20.76 14.56 -45.27
CA SER A 232 20.77 15.73 -44.40
C SER A 232 19.87 15.54 -43.18
N LEU A 233 20.30 16.06 -42.04
CA LEU A 233 19.55 16.04 -40.79
C LEU A 233 18.94 17.43 -40.54
N VAL A 234 17.62 17.53 -40.56
CA VAL A 234 16.89 18.79 -40.52
C VAL A 234 15.88 18.83 -39.37
N ARG A 235 15.43 20.05 -39.03
CA ARG A 235 14.32 20.27 -38.10
C ARG A 235 12.99 20.09 -38.85
N PRO A 236 11.95 19.55 -38.20
CA PRO A 236 10.60 19.50 -38.78
C PRO A 236 10.10 20.85 -39.31
N GLY A 237 10.35 21.95 -38.58
CA GLY A 237 9.93 23.30 -38.98
C GLY A 237 10.74 23.93 -40.13
N GLU A 238 11.84 23.31 -40.55
CA GLU A 238 12.70 23.76 -41.66
C GLU A 238 12.59 22.84 -42.89
N ALA A 239 11.89 21.71 -42.74
CA ALA A 239 11.81 20.66 -43.74
C ALA A 239 10.60 20.82 -44.68
N LYS A 240 10.76 20.33 -45.91
CA LYS A 240 9.69 20.22 -46.91
C LYS A 240 9.52 18.75 -47.30
N GLY A 241 8.29 18.35 -47.65
CA GLY A 241 8.01 17.00 -48.16
C GLY A 241 7.95 15.91 -47.09
N ILE A 242 7.66 16.25 -45.83
CA ILE A 242 7.39 15.27 -44.76
C ILE A 242 5.91 14.89 -44.78
N GLY A 243 5.56 13.81 -45.47
CA GLY A 243 4.18 13.30 -45.50
C GLY A 243 3.14 14.39 -45.75
N GLY A 244 2.11 14.46 -44.89
CA GLY A 244 1.09 15.51 -44.89
C GLY A 244 1.33 16.67 -43.92
N LEU A 245 2.57 16.90 -43.47
CA LEU A 245 2.92 18.04 -42.61
C LEU A 245 2.83 19.35 -43.41
N ASP A 246 2.14 20.35 -42.86
CA ASP A 246 2.11 21.70 -43.44
C ASP A 246 3.42 22.44 -43.10
N PRO A 247 4.26 22.79 -44.09
CA PRO A 247 5.57 23.39 -43.84
C PRO A 247 5.47 24.83 -43.31
N VAL A 248 4.41 25.57 -43.65
CA VAL A 248 4.22 26.95 -43.18
C VAL A 248 3.85 26.94 -41.70
N ARG A 249 2.88 26.11 -41.31
CA ARG A 249 2.49 25.96 -39.90
C ARG A 249 3.60 25.35 -39.06
N ALA A 250 4.37 24.40 -39.61
CA ALA A 250 5.54 23.85 -38.92
C ALA A 250 6.62 24.92 -38.67
N ALA A 251 6.90 25.79 -39.64
CA ALA A 251 7.82 26.92 -39.46
C ALA A 251 7.31 27.92 -38.40
N GLN A 252 6.00 28.19 -38.35
CA GLN A 252 5.39 29.03 -37.31
C GLN A 252 5.50 28.40 -35.91
N GLY A 253 5.35 27.08 -35.79
CA GLY A 253 5.57 26.34 -34.54
C GLY A 253 7.02 26.44 -34.05
N LEU A 254 8.00 26.34 -34.96
CA LEU A 254 9.41 26.56 -34.65
C LEU A 254 9.69 28.01 -34.22
N ALA A 255 9.08 28.99 -34.90
CA ALA A 255 9.20 30.40 -34.53
C ALA A 255 8.65 30.67 -33.12
N PHE A 256 7.53 30.05 -32.74
CA PHE A 256 6.99 30.12 -31.38
C PHE A 256 7.99 29.65 -30.31
N GLN A 257 8.65 28.51 -30.54
CA GLN A 257 9.63 27.99 -29.58
C GLN A 257 10.86 28.90 -29.49
N ARG A 258 11.30 29.49 -30.63
CA ARG A 258 12.37 30.49 -30.66
C ARG A 258 12.03 31.77 -29.89
N GLU A 259 10.75 32.16 -29.81
CA GLU A 259 10.34 33.28 -28.95
C GLU A 259 10.64 33.00 -27.47
N ILE A 260 10.30 31.81 -26.99
CA ILE A 260 10.58 31.40 -25.60
C ILE A 260 12.08 31.37 -25.34
N GLU A 261 12.85 30.75 -26.23
CA GLU A 261 14.31 30.69 -26.13
C GLU A 261 14.96 32.08 -26.13
N SER A 262 14.53 32.96 -27.03
CA SER A 262 15.05 34.33 -27.14
C SER A 262 14.73 35.16 -25.89
N ALA A 263 13.49 35.05 -25.38
CA ALA A 263 13.06 35.75 -24.18
C ALA A 263 13.85 35.27 -22.95
N MET A 264 14.03 33.96 -22.80
CA MET A 264 14.84 33.36 -21.73
C MET A 264 16.31 33.81 -21.81
N LEU A 265 16.91 33.82 -23.00
CA LEU A 265 18.28 34.30 -23.19
C LEU A 265 18.42 35.79 -22.86
N ALA A 266 17.41 36.61 -23.19
CA ALA A 266 17.38 38.01 -22.79
C ALA A 266 17.25 38.17 -21.27
N ASN A 267 16.34 37.40 -20.65
CA ASN A 267 16.10 37.40 -19.22
C ASN A 267 17.34 36.98 -18.42
N SER A 268 18.08 35.95 -18.87
CA SER A 268 19.31 35.48 -18.20
C SER A 268 20.46 36.50 -18.15
N ARG A 269 20.37 37.61 -18.91
CA ARG A 269 21.30 38.74 -18.84
C ARG A 269 20.87 39.82 -17.85
N ASN A 270 19.68 39.69 -17.26
CA ASN A 270 19.15 40.63 -16.28
C ASN A 270 19.54 40.20 -14.86
N SER A 271 20.17 41.08 -14.09
CA SER A 271 20.58 40.81 -12.70
C SER A 271 19.39 40.43 -11.80
N ALA A 272 18.24 41.08 -11.97
CA ALA A 272 17.03 40.76 -11.20
C ALA A 272 16.50 39.36 -11.52
N TYR A 273 16.68 38.88 -12.75
CA TYR A 273 16.31 37.51 -13.13
C TYR A 273 17.25 36.48 -12.50
N LEU A 274 18.55 36.78 -12.44
CA LEU A 274 19.54 35.90 -11.81
C LEU A 274 19.35 35.83 -10.29
N GLU A 275 18.95 36.94 -9.65
CA GLU A 275 18.74 37.00 -8.21
C GLU A 275 17.36 36.51 -7.76
N GLN A 276 16.32 36.83 -8.53
CA GLN A 276 14.92 36.65 -8.10
C GLN A 276 14.07 35.83 -9.06
N GLY A 277 14.67 35.25 -10.11
CA GLY A 277 14.00 34.36 -11.05
C GLY A 277 13.44 33.10 -10.38
N TYR A 278 12.76 32.29 -11.19
CA TYR A 278 12.09 31.09 -10.71
C TYR A 278 13.01 29.87 -10.76
N ASN A 279 12.73 28.89 -9.90
CA ASN A 279 13.37 27.58 -9.95
C ASN A 279 12.57 26.60 -10.82
N LEU A 280 13.23 25.93 -11.76
CA LEU A 280 12.64 24.88 -12.58
C LEU A 280 12.92 23.50 -11.98
N HIS A 281 11.88 22.70 -11.82
CA HIS A 281 11.92 21.34 -11.29
C HIS A 281 11.30 20.37 -12.31
N PRO A 282 12.09 19.88 -13.28
CA PRO A 282 11.59 18.98 -14.31
C PRO A 282 11.48 17.54 -13.80
N VAL A 283 10.31 16.95 -13.98
CA VAL A 283 10.05 15.52 -13.81
C VAL A 283 10.08 14.85 -15.18
N VAL A 284 11.09 14.01 -15.37
CA VAL A 284 11.43 13.36 -16.64
C VAL A 284 11.08 11.88 -16.55
N GLY A 285 10.12 11.44 -17.39
CA GLY A 285 9.81 10.03 -17.51
C GLY A 285 10.87 9.26 -18.34
N THR A 286 11.08 8.00 -17.99
CA THR A 286 12.15 7.13 -18.50
C THR A 286 11.66 5.69 -18.66
N PHE A 287 12.48 4.85 -19.31
CA PHE A 287 12.24 3.41 -19.51
C PHE A 287 11.04 3.02 -20.39
N GLN A 288 10.34 3.99 -20.99
CA GLN A 288 9.26 3.71 -21.93
C GLN A 288 9.77 3.82 -23.37
N PRO A 289 9.40 2.88 -24.27
CA PRO A 289 9.68 2.99 -25.70
C PRO A 289 9.11 4.30 -26.26
N THR A 290 9.99 5.19 -26.71
CA THR A 290 9.61 6.56 -27.10
C THR A 290 10.21 6.92 -28.44
N LEU A 291 9.39 7.52 -29.31
CA LEU A 291 9.85 8.03 -30.60
C LEU A 291 10.84 9.19 -30.42
N GLN A 292 11.94 9.12 -31.14
CA GLN A 292 13.13 9.98 -30.97
C GLN A 292 13.70 10.50 -32.30
N GLY A 293 13.27 9.95 -33.43
CA GLY A 293 13.74 10.37 -34.74
C GLY A 293 12.71 10.08 -35.83
N MET A 294 12.98 10.60 -37.02
CA MET A 294 12.21 10.29 -38.22
C MET A 294 13.15 10.21 -39.43
N ARG A 295 12.89 9.26 -40.33
CA ARG A 295 13.62 9.12 -41.59
C ARG A 295 12.65 9.19 -42.75
N VAL A 296 12.98 10.02 -43.74
CA VAL A 296 12.25 10.13 -45.00
C VAL A 296 13.03 9.38 -46.07
N GLN A 297 12.41 8.37 -46.68
CA GLN A 297 13.00 7.58 -47.75
C GLN A 297 12.91 8.32 -49.10
N ALA A 298 13.74 7.90 -50.07
CA ALA A 298 13.68 8.43 -51.45
C ALA A 298 12.31 8.22 -52.13
N SER A 299 11.54 7.22 -51.68
CA SER A 299 10.16 6.95 -52.11
C SER A 299 9.12 7.95 -51.57
N GLY A 300 9.51 8.79 -50.61
CA GLY A 300 8.60 9.65 -49.83
C GLY A 300 7.95 8.93 -48.64
N ALA A 301 8.24 7.64 -48.42
CA ALA A 301 7.82 6.93 -47.21
C ALA A 301 8.54 7.49 -45.97
N VAL A 302 7.84 7.48 -44.83
CA VAL A 302 8.34 8.03 -43.56
C VAL A 302 8.41 6.94 -42.51
N ASP A 303 9.61 6.72 -41.97
CA ASP A 303 9.86 5.80 -40.87
C ASP A 303 10.01 6.59 -39.56
N MET A 304 9.22 6.24 -38.55
CA MET A 304 9.39 6.76 -37.20
C MET A 304 10.42 5.92 -36.44
N LEU A 305 11.37 6.57 -35.79
CA LEU A 305 12.48 5.91 -35.11
C LEU A 305 12.28 6.00 -33.59
N TYR A 306 12.53 4.88 -32.90
CA TYR A 306 12.61 4.81 -31.43
C TYR A 306 14.02 5.12 -30.90
N SER A 307 14.90 5.61 -31.76
CA SER A 307 16.25 6.08 -31.47
C SER A 307 16.45 7.42 -32.16
N ASP A 308 17.51 8.13 -31.78
CA ASP A 308 18.05 9.21 -32.59
C ASP A 308 18.43 8.67 -34.00
N PRO A 309 18.49 9.55 -35.02
CA PRO A 309 18.85 9.13 -36.38
C PRO A 309 20.25 8.51 -36.51
N ASP A 310 21.13 8.70 -35.52
CA ASP A 310 22.44 8.05 -35.41
C ASP A 310 22.39 6.64 -34.78
N GLY A 311 21.22 6.20 -34.32
CA GLY A 311 20.99 4.90 -33.70
C GLY A 311 21.01 4.89 -32.17
N THR A 312 21.29 6.02 -31.52
CA THR A 312 21.32 6.10 -30.05
C THR A 312 19.91 6.12 -29.47
N ASP A 313 19.59 5.20 -28.55
CA ASP A 313 18.33 5.23 -27.81
C ASP A 313 18.51 5.92 -26.44
N ASN A 314 17.89 7.09 -26.29
CA ASN A 314 17.87 7.87 -25.07
C ASN A 314 16.61 7.64 -24.21
N GLY A 315 15.68 6.80 -24.66
CA GLY A 315 14.41 6.48 -24.00
C GLY A 315 13.48 7.70 -23.82
N GLY A 316 12.44 7.51 -23.00
CA GLY A 316 11.52 8.56 -22.62
C GLY A 316 10.34 8.02 -21.80
N ASP A 317 9.23 8.74 -21.83
CA ASP A 317 8.01 8.42 -21.08
C ASP A 317 6.89 7.80 -21.96
N GLY A 318 7.21 7.43 -23.19
CA GLY A 318 6.30 6.86 -24.18
C GLY A 318 5.68 7.91 -25.11
N THR A 319 5.89 9.20 -24.86
CA THR A 319 5.41 10.32 -25.70
C THR A 319 6.50 11.37 -25.93
N VAL A 320 7.20 11.76 -24.88
CA VAL A 320 8.24 12.79 -24.87
C VAL A 320 9.59 12.10 -24.66
N PRO A 321 10.51 12.22 -25.63
CA PRO A 321 11.84 11.63 -25.49
C PRO A 321 12.61 12.37 -24.40
N ARG A 322 13.50 11.66 -23.71
CA ARG A 322 14.23 12.18 -22.55
C ARG A 322 14.96 13.49 -22.86
N VAL A 323 15.56 13.61 -24.04
CA VAL A 323 16.25 14.81 -24.52
C VAL A 323 15.34 16.04 -24.61
N SER A 324 14.05 15.85 -24.86
CA SER A 324 13.06 16.92 -24.96
C SER A 324 12.43 17.28 -23.61
N ALA A 325 12.39 16.32 -22.68
CA ALA A 325 11.93 16.56 -21.32
C ALA A 325 12.91 17.42 -20.49
N PHE A 326 14.17 17.57 -20.93
CA PHE A 326 15.12 18.48 -20.33
C PHE A 326 14.91 19.94 -20.78
N PRO A 327 14.89 20.90 -19.84
CA PRO A 327 14.84 22.33 -20.16
C PRO A 327 16.02 22.80 -21.02
N LEU A 328 15.84 23.90 -21.76
CA LEU A 328 16.84 24.42 -22.69
C LEU A 328 18.10 24.98 -21.98
N GLU A 329 17.90 25.51 -20.78
CA GLU A 329 18.89 26.24 -19.98
C GLU A 329 19.70 25.37 -19.01
N GLU A 330 19.26 24.14 -18.73
CA GLU A 330 19.80 23.33 -17.64
C GLU A 330 20.98 22.47 -18.11
N ARG A 331 22.22 22.98 -17.92
CA ARG A 331 23.44 22.29 -18.35
C ARG A 331 23.96 21.22 -17.38
N HIS A 332 23.53 21.24 -16.12
CA HIS A 332 24.08 20.42 -15.03
C HIS A 332 23.07 19.48 -14.36
N HIS A 333 21.82 19.45 -14.85
CA HIS A 333 20.76 18.50 -14.44
C HIS A 333 20.46 18.47 -12.93
N ALA A 334 20.79 19.53 -12.18
CA ALA A 334 20.86 19.49 -10.71
C ALA A 334 19.51 19.32 -10.00
N ARG A 335 18.39 19.60 -10.68
CA ARG A 335 17.03 19.60 -10.11
C ARG A 335 16.06 18.65 -10.80
N VAL A 336 16.59 17.77 -11.64
CA VAL A 336 15.79 16.82 -12.43
C VAL A 336 15.39 15.64 -11.54
N MET A 337 14.11 15.31 -11.57
CA MET A 337 13.58 14.07 -11.01
C MET A 337 13.31 13.08 -12.15
N TYR A 338 13.71 11.83 -11.98
CA TYR A 338 13.40 10.76 -12.94
C TYR A 338 12.27 9.87 -12.42
N SER A 339 11.39 9.44 -13.32
CA SER A 339 10.35 8.46 -13.04
C SER A 339 10.31 7.40 -14.15
N PRO A 340 10.12 6.11 -13.84
CA PRO A 340 9.89 5.08 -14.86
C PRO A 340 8.45 5.08 -15.41
N THR A 341 7.61 6.04 -14.99
CA THR A 341 6.18 6.07 -15.31
C THR A 341 5.89 6.63 -16.70
N SER A 342 4.84 6.10 -17.34
CA SER A 342 4.37 6.57 -18.64
C SER A 342 3.78 7.99 -18.61
N HIS A 343 3.89 8.72 -19.72
CA HIS A 343 3.48 10.11 -19.88
C HIS A 343 2.09 10.41 -19.29
N ALA A 344 1.12 9.56 -19.59
CA ALA A 344 -0.28 9.72 -19.20
C ALA A 344 -0.54 9.73 -17.68
N SER A 345 0.39 9.18 -16.91
CA SER A 345 0.25 8.91 -15.47
C SER A 345 1.31 9.62 -14.63
N LEU A 346 2.25 10.35 -15.22
CA LEU A 346 3.34 11.02 -14.50
C LEU A 346 2.81 11.95 -13.39
N GLN A 347 1.76 12.71 -13.68
CA GLN A 347 1.12 13.62 -12.73
C GLN A 347 0.54 12.90 -11.50
N ASN A 348 0.27 11.61 -11.60
CA ASN A 348 -0.34 10.80 -10.54
C ASN A 348 0.64 9.81 -9.90
N ALA A 349 1.86 9.70 -10.41
CA ALA A 349 2.83 8.75 -9.91
C ALA A 349 3.21 9.08 -8.46
N PHE A 350 3.32 8.07 -7.60
CA PHE A 350 3.53 8.29 -6.17
C PHE A 350 4.85 9.03 -5.92
N GLU A 351 5.93 8.59 -6.56
CA GLU A 351 7.25 9.20 -6.46
C GLU A 351 7.24 10.66 -6.94
N VAL A 352 6.43 10.97 -7.96
CA VAL A 352 6.31 12.33 -8.51
C VAL A 352 5.56 13.23 -7.54
N LEU A 353 4.45 12.75 -6.98
CA LEU A 353 3.69 13.48 -5.98
C LEU A 353 4.49 13.71 -4.69
N ALA A 354 5.25 12.71 -4.23
CA ALA A 354 6.16 12.83 -3.10
C ALA A 354 7.27 13.87 -3.38
N HIS A 355 7.81 13.89 -4.60
CA HIS A 355 8.79 14.90 -5.01
C HIS A 355 8.18 16.31 -5.03
N VAL A 356 6.99 16.47 -5.62
CA VAL A 356 6.26 17.75 -5.65
C VAL A 356 6.03 18.26 -4.23
N GLN A 357 5.58 17.40 -3.31
CA GLN A 357 5.42 17.74 -1.90
C GLN A 357 6.75 18.18 -1.26
N GLY A 358 7.84 17.48 -1.53
CA GLY A 358 9.18 17.86 -1.06
C GLY A 358 9.65 19.21 -1.60
N VAL A 359 9.41 19.48 -2.89
CA VAL A 359 9.75 20.77 -3.52
C VAL A 359 8.93 21.91 -2.93
N LEU A 360 7.63 21.70 -2.70
CA LEU A 360 6.71 22.71 -2.15
C LEU A 360 6.99 23.00 -0.67
N THR A 361 7.14 21.97 0.16
CA THR A 361 7.46 22.13 1.60
C THR A 361 8.91 22.57 1.85
N GLY A 362 9.82 22.25 0.93
CA GLY A 362 11.23 22.60 1.01
C GLY A 362 11.52 24.09 0.82
N GLN A 363 10.62 24.86 0.18
CA GLN A 363 10.84 26.29 -0.10
C GLN A 363 10.97 27.14 1.17
N ASP A 364 10.30 26.73 2.26
CA ASP A 364 10.25 27.46 3.52
C ASP A 364 11.20 26.90 4.59
N ILE A 365 12.00 25.90 4.24
CA ILE A 365 13.08 25.44 5.10
C ILE A 365 14.14 26.52 5.14
N ASN A 366 14.12 27.32 6.21
CA ASN A 366 15.23 28.21 6.51
C ASN A 366 16.48 27.37 6.77
N LEU A 367 17.32 27.12 5.76
CA LEU A 367 18.57 26.37 5.97
C LEU A 367 19.57 27.14 6.82
N LEU A 368 19.38 28.45 7.00
CA LEU A 368 20.18 29.28 7.90
C LEU A 368 19.88 29.03 9.39
N LYS A 369 18.75 28.40 9.77
CA LYS A 369 18.58 27.89 11.17
C LYS A 369 19.35 26.59 11.42
N TYR A 370 19.80 25.91 10.37
CA TYR A 370 20.55 24.65 10.46
C TYR A 370 22.03 24.81 10.08
N ARG A 371 22.38 25.91 9.41
CA ARG A 371 23.72 26.48 9.52
C ARG A 371 23.80 27.15 10.87
N ALA A 372 24.46 26.52 11.83
CA ALA A 372 24.72 27.15 13.12
C ALA A 372 25.35 28.55 12.87
N PRO A 373 24.86 29.66 13.46
CA PRO A 373 25.80 30.37 14.29
C PRO A 373 26.12 29.37 15.40
N GLU A 374 27.37 28.92 15.53
CA GLU A 374 27.77 28.04 16.63
C GLU A 374 27.06 28.51 17.91
N GLN A 375 26.07 27.75 18.37
CA GLN A 375 25.65 27.85 19.76
C GLN A 375 26.79 27.19 20.53
N ALA A 376 27.88 27.95 20.66
CA ALA A 376 28.99 27.61 21.51
C ALA A 376 28.40 27.32 22.89
N SER A 377 28.52 26.08 23.30
CA SER A 377 28.25 25.67 24.67
C SER A 377 28.93 26.67 25.61
N LYS A 378 28.17 27.21 26.57
CA LYS A 378 28.73 28.18 27.50
C LYS A 378 29.70 27.43 28.41
N GLN A 379 30.99 27.71 28.26
CA GLN A 379 32.05 27.10 29.05
C GLN A 379 32.19 27.85 30.36
N LEU A 380 32.56 27.13 31.42
CA LEU A 380 32.79 27.69 32.75
C LEU A 380 34.28 27.63 33.06
N SER A 381 34.85 28.75 33.50
CA SER A 381 36.16 28.79 34.12
C SER A 381 35.97 28.80 35.64
N LEU A 382 36.44 27.76 36.32
CA LEU A 382 36.37 27.60 37.77
C LEU A 382 37.68 28.05 38.40
N HIS A 383 37.58 28.81 39.49
CA HIS A 383 38.69 29.19 40.34
C HIS A 383 38.33 28.85 41.80
N ILE A 384 39.15 28.01 42.40
CA ILE A 384 39.07 27.57 43.79
C ILE A 384 40.50 27.43 44.33
N GLU A 385 40.71 27.59 45.64
CA GLU A 385 42.02 27.37 46.24
C GLU A 385 42.25 25.86 46.47
N ASP A 386 43.51 25.41 46.34
CA ASP A 386 43.86 23.99 46.43
C ASP A 386 43.69 23.41 47.84
N ALA A 387 43.72 24.27 48.86
CA ALA A 387 43.65 23.88 50.26
C ALA A 387 42.93 24.93 51.11
N TYR A 388 42.12 24.46 52.06
CA TYR A 388 41.48 25.28 53.08
C TYR A 388 41.74 24.73 54.50
N ALA A 389 41.62 25.55 55.52
CA ALA A 389 41.56 25.13 56.91
C ALA A 389 40.14 24.69 57.32
N HIS A 390 40.01 23.72 58.23
CA HIS A 390 38.72 23.16 58.66
C HIS A 390 37.74 24.17 59.30
N ASP A 391 38.25 25.33 59.73
CA ASP A 391 37.51 26.41 60.36
C ASP A 391 37.23 27.58 59.40
N GLU A 392 37.73 27.52 58.14
CA GLU A 392 37.52 28.58 57.16
C GLU A 392 36.50 28.19 56.07
N PRO A 393 35.67 29.15 55.62
CA PRO A 393 34.63 28.87 54.65
C PRO A 393 35.21 28.70 53.24
N VAL A 394 34.70 27.71 52.50
CA VAL A 394 35.14 27.42 51.14
C VAL A 394 34.40 28.31 50.15
N THR A 395 35.14 29.10 49.37
CA THR A 395 34.57 30.01 48.37
C THR A 395 34.82 29.51 46.96
N VAL A 396 33.74 29.25 46.22
CA VAL A 396 33.77 28.79 44.83
C VAL A 396 33.49 29.98 43.91
N ARG A 397 34.41 30.29 42.98
CA ARG A 397 34.25 31.39 42.01
C ARG A 397 34.25 30.83 40.59
N VAL A 398 33.26 31.20 39.79
CA VAL A 398 33.14 30.72 38.41
C VAL A 398 32.83 31.87 37.46
N ARG A 399 33.47 31.89 36.29
CA ARG A 399 33.13 32.83 35.23
C ARG A 399 32.60 32.09 34.00
N PRO A 400 31.37 32.35 33.56
CA PRO A 400 30.83 31.78 32.32
C PRO A 400 31.39 32.53 31.10
N SER A 401 31.48 31.84 29.97
CA SER A 401 31.87 32.47 28.69
C SER A 401 30.81 33.43 28.14
N ALA A 402 29.54 33.34 28.57
CA ALA A 402 28.46 34.24 28.19
C ALA A 402 27.29 34.27 29.20
N GLU A 403 26.63 35.43 29.35
CA GLU A 403 25.51 35.68 30.28
C GLU A 403 24.15 35.73 29.55
N PRO A 404 23.00 35.65 30.27
CA PRO A 404 22.84 35.27 31.67
C PRO A 404 22.98 33.75 31.86
N VAL A 405 23.38 33.33 33.06
CA VAL A 405 23.39 31.92 33.50
C VAL A 405 22.87 31.77 34.93
N SER A 406 22.34 30.60 35.26
CA SER A 406 22.01 30.21 36.64
C SER A 406 22.85 28.99 37.00
N LEU A 407 23.69 29.12 38.04
CA LEU A 407 24.73 28.15 38.37
C LEU A 407 24.64 27.70 39.84
N ARG A 408 24.94 26.42 40.07
CA ARG A 408 25.05 25.84 41.41
C ARG A 408 26.33 25.02 41.52
N ALA A 409 27.05 25.21 42.62
CA ALA A 409 28.22 24.40 42.98
C ALA A 409 27.78 23.24 43.87
N PHE A 410 28.33 22.06 43.60
CA PHE A 410 28.20 20.85 44.40
C PHE A 410 29.60 20.42 44.84
N VAL A 411 29.83 20.31 46.14
CA VAL A 411 31.12 19.94 46.74
C VAL A 411 30.95 18.62 47.47
N THR A 412 31.60 17.57 46.99
CA THR A 412 31.45 16.20 47.50
C THR A 412 32.75 15.72 48.13
N GLN A 413 32.71 15.25 49.38
CA GLN A 413 33.86 14.65 50.04
C GLN A 413 34.20 13.30 49.38
N VAL A 414 35.45 13.10 48.98
CA VAL A 414 35.85 11.96 48.12
C VAL A 414 35.66 10.61 48.82
N LYS A 415 35.93 10.51 50.13
CA LYS A 415 35.81 9.24 50.87
C LYS A 415 34.37 8.93 51.29
N THR A 416 33.69 9.86 51.94
CA THR A 416 32.35 9.61 52.51
C THR A 416 31.21 9.81 51.51
N GLN A 417 31.50 10.44 50.35
CA GLN A 417 30.52 10.87 49.36
C GLN A 417 29.50 11.89 49.88
N GLN A 418 29.74 12.48 51.07
CA GLN A 418 28.89 13.55 51.59
C GLN A 418 28.97 14.78 50.69
N THR A 419 27.81 15.31 50.27
CA THR A 419 27.73 16.41 49.30
C THR A 419 27.10 17.65 49.91
N PHE A 420 27.73 18.80 49.66
CA PHE A 420 27.29 20.13 50.04
C PHE A 420 26.98 20.93 48.76
N ALA A 421 26.08 21.91 48.82
CA ALA A 421 25.74 22.71 47.65
C ALA A 421 25.58 24.18 47.99
N ALA A 422 26.05 25.05 47.09
CA ALA A 422 25.89 26.50 47.18
C ALA A 422 25.37 27.07 45.86
N GLU A 423 24.39 27.96 45.93
CA GLU A 423 23.98 28.76 44.78
C GLU A 423 25.02 29.84 44.50
N LEU A 424 25.36 30.03 43.23
CA LEU A 424 26.35 31.02 42.83
C LEU A 424 25.63 32.30 42.36
N LYS A 425 25.99 33.43 42.96
CA LYS A 425 25.45 34.75 42.60
C LYS A 425 26.52 35.60 41.96
N ARG A 426 26.13 36.36 40.93
CA ARG A 426 27.04 37.26 40.22
C ARG A 426 27.50 38.40 41.13
N ASP A 427 28.81 38.55 41.29
CA ASP A 427 29.45 39.65 42.00
C ASP A 427 29.74 40.84 41.06
N ALA A 428 30.27 41.93 41.63
CA ALA A 428 30.58 43.15 40.90
C ALA A 428 31.68 42.97 39.83
N ASP A 429 32.55 41.97 40.01
CA ASP A 429 33.67 41.65 39.12
C ASP A 429 33.27 40.63 38.03
N GLY A 430 31.97 40.31 37.94
CA GLY A 430 31.41 39.41 36.93
C GLY A 430 31.72 37.94 37.15
N PHE A 431 32.13 37.54 38.36
CA PHE A 431 32.18 36.14 38.77
C PHE A 431 30.86 35.73 39.42
N HIS A 432 30.48 34.47 39.22
CA HIS A 432 29.44 33.81 40.00
C HIS A 432 30.09 33.15 41.21
N VAL A 433 29.77 33.65 42.40
CA VAL A 433 30.42 33.27 43.66
C VAL A 433 29.41 32.67 44.61
N GLY A 434 29.81 31.59 45.28
CA GLY A 434 29.07 31.00 46.38
C GLY A 434 30.04 30.46 47.43
N THR A 435 29.63 30.59 48.67
CA THR A 435 30.44 30.24 49.84
C THR A 435 29.73 29.14 50.62
N LEU A 436 30.47 28.08 50.92
CA LEU A 436 30.05 27.01 51.82
C LEU A 436 30.59 27.29 53.23
N PRO A 437 29.88 26.89 54.29
CA PRO A 437 30.42 26.94 55.64
C PRO A 437 31.68 26.06 55.75
N PRO A 438 32.50 26.25 56.80
CA PRO A 438 33.69 25.44 57.02
C PRO A 438 33.39 23.95 56.94
N LEU A 439 34.20 23.23 56.15
CA LEU A 439 34.01 21.81 55.89
C LEU A 439 34.94 20.98 56.79
N PRO A 440 34.56 19.74 57.17
CA PRO A 440 35.46 18.84 57.88
C PRO A 440 36.77 18.58 57.11
N ALA A 441 37.83 18.19 57.82
CA ALA A 441 39.08 17.85 57.17
C ALA A 441 38.93 16.65 56.21
N GLY A 442 39.51 16.75 55.01
CA GLY A 442 39.44 15.72 53.97
C GLY A 442 39.59 16.27 52.55
N MET A 443 39.60 15.36 51.57
CA MET A 443 39.64 15.71 50.14
C MET A 443 38.22 15.89 49.59
N TYR A 444 38.03 16.94 48.79
CA TYR A 444 36.74 17.30 48.21
C TYR A 444 36.85 17.48 46.69
N ARG A 445 35.77 17.15 45.99
CA ARG A 445 35.58 17.45 44.56
C ARG A 445 34.46 18.47 44.42
N VAL A 446 34.74 19.59 43.76
CA VAL A 446 33.75 20.59 43.39
C VAL A 446 33.29 20.37 41.95
N SER A 447 31.98 20.48 41.71
CA SER A 447 31.37 20.45 40.39
C SER A 447 30.37 21.59 40.27
N VAL A 448 30.51 22.43 39.25
CA VAL A 448 29.59 23.52 38.99
C VAL A 448 28.77 23.21 37.76
N LYS A 449 27.44 23.29 37.91
CA LYS A 449 26.46 22.91 36.88
C LYS A 449 25.39 24.00 36.74
N GLY A 450 24.69 23.99 35.60
CA GLY A 450 23.53 24.83 35.34
C GLY A 450 22.58 24.20 34.31
N GLY A 451 21.87 25.03 33.53
CA GLY A 451 20.94 24.59 32.48
C GLY A 451 21.59 23.70 31.40
N PRO A 452 20.78 23.04 30.55
CA PRO A 452 21.24 22.07 29.54
C PRO A 452 22.26 22.62 28.52
N GLU A 453 22.41 23.94 28.41
CA GLU A 453 23.33 24.67 27.53
C GLU A 453 24.74 24.95 28.14
N ILE A 454 24.98 24.56 29.40
CA ILE A 454 26.22 24.83 30.15
C ILE A 454 27.05 23.56 30.26
N ILE A 455 28.31 23.60 29.81
CA ILE A 455 29.24 22.49 30.06
C ILE A 455 29.72 22.60 31.52
N PRO A 456 29.49 21.57 32.35
CA PRO A 456 29.91 21.61 33.75
C PRO A 456 31.44 21.57 33.86
N VAL A 457 31.96 22.20 34.92
CA VAL A 457 33.39 22.20 35.24
C VAL A 457 33.59 21.60 36.64
N THR A 458 34.70 20.89 36.82
CA THR A 458 35.04 20.20 38.07
C THR A 458 36.48 20.42 38.46
N ASP A 459 36.73 20.47 39.77
CA ASP A 459 38.08 20.50 40.34
C ASP A 459 38.11 19.78 41.70
N VAL A 460 39.29 19.65 42.31
CA VAL A 460 39.50 19.03 43.62
C VAL A 460 40.31 19.95 44.55
N PHE A 461 40.01 19.91 45.84
CA PHE A 461 40.75 20.65 46.86
C PHE A 461 40.76 19.88 48.19
N ALA A 462 41.65 20.26 49.09
CA ALA A 462 41.81 19.63 50.40
C ALA A 462 41.37 20.56 51.54
N VAL A 463 40.88 19.99 52.64
CA VAL A 463 40.64 20.74 53.89
C VAL A 463 41.45 20.11 55.01
N PHE A 464 42.23 20.90 55.73
CA PHE A 464 43.14 20.45 56.78
C PHE A 464 42.81 21.08 58.13
N HIS A 465 43.05 20.36 59.24
CA HIS A 465 43.14 21.01 60.54
C HIS A 465 44.40 21.90 60.58
N ARG A 466 44.30 23.13 61.09
CA ARG A 466 45.51 23.95 61.34
C ARG A 466 46.37 23.18 62.34
N ALA A 467 47.51 22.68 61.91
CA ALA A 467 48.35 21.82 62.75
C ALA A 467 48.99 22.63 63.89
N GLY A 468 48.43 22.45 65.08
CA GLY A 468 49.18 22.31 66.32
C GLY A 468 48.68 21.03 66.99
N GLU A 469 49.57 20.04 67.10
CA GLU A 469 49.41 18.72 67.73
C GLU A 469 48.86 17.58 66.85
N LEU A 470 49.81 16.80 66.33
CA LEU A 470 49.64 15.39 65.96
C LEU A 470 49.54 14.53 67.23
N PRO A 471 48.69 13.50 67.23
CA PRO A 471 49.06 12.18 67.76
C PRO A 471 48.90 11.14 66.64
N GLU A 472 49.97 10.43 66.29
CA GLU A 472 50.38 9.12 66.83
C GLU A 472 49.52 7.96 66.32
N ASP A 473 50.26 6.94 65.86
CA ASP A 473 49.87 5.76 65.13
C ASP A 473 48.73 4.96 65.79
N ASP A 474 47.84 4.41 64.96
CA ASP A 474 47.40 3.03 65.13
C ASP A 474 46.94 2.45 63.77
N GLU A 475 47.36 1.21 63.58
CA GLU A 475 47.25 0.35 62.40
C GLU A 475 45.80 0.19 61.89
N ASP A 476 45.60 0.22 60.57
CA ASP A 476 45.25 -0.96 59.77
C ASP A 476 44.56 -0.63 58.42
N VAL A 477 44.85 -1.51 57.46
CA VAL A 477 44.16 -1.81 56.19
C VAL A 477 44.45 -0.98 54.91
N VAL A 478 44.96 -1.76 53.95
CA VAL A 478 44.87 -1.74 52.46
C VAL A 478 45.65 -0.71 51.64
N ASP A 479 46.74 -1.25 51.08
CA ASP A 479 47.21 -1.07 49.69
C ASP A 479 46.12 -0.61 48.72
N GLU A 480 46.31 0.54 48.09
CA GLU A 480 46.59 0.59 46.65
C GLU A 480 46.81 2.03 46.16
N LEU A 481 47.78 2.14 45.24
CA LEU A 481 47.85 3.08 44.12
C LEU A 481 48.50 4.47 44.32
N VAL A 482 49.72 4.51 43.76
CA VAL A 482 50.22 5.50 42.79
C VAL A 482 50.97 6.70 43.34
N SER A 483 52.28 6.69 43.08
CA SER A 483 52.96 7.88 42.58
C SER A 483 54.01 7.52 41.53
N PHE A 484 53.75 8.04 40.34
CA PHE A 484 54.72 8.60 39.38
C PHE A 484 55.94 7.78 38.98
N HIS A 485 56.05 7.52 37.68
CA HIS A 485 57.34 7.51 36.99
C HIS A 485 57.25 8.24 35.64
N ALA A 486 58.06 9.28 35.53
CA ALA A 486 58.91 9.57 34.38
C ALA A 486 60.30 9.89 34.95
N PRO A 487 61.43 9.91 34.20
CA PRO A 487 61.57 9.84 32.74
C PRO A 487 62.71 8.88 32.27
N GLY A 488 62.94 8.76 30.96
CA GLY A 488 64.08 7.97 30.48
C GLY A 488 64.36 7.86 28.98
N ASN A 489 64.48 9.00 28.30
CA ASN A 489 65.45 9.28 27.23
C ASN A 489 65.32 8.71 25.79
N ALA A 490 65.58 9.65 24.86
CA ALA A 490 66.18 9.55 23.53
C ALA A 490 65.34 9.11 22.30
N ASP A 491 65.04 10.11 21.46
CA ASP A 491 64.92 10.05 19.99
C ASP A 491 66.32 9.80 19.36
N PRO A 492 66.49 9.15 18.17
CA PRO A 492 66.18 9.79 16.88
C PRO A 492 65.62 8.88 15.76
N HIS A 493 64.60 9.37 15.03
CA HIS A 493 64.29 9.21 13.58
C HIS A 493 64.47 7.85 12.85
N ARG A 494 63.37 7.28 12.30
CA ARG A 494 63.18 6.97 10.84
C ARG A 494 61.79 6.37 10.46
N LYS A 495 61.14 7.04 9.50
CA LYS A 495 60.37 6.62 8.29
C LYS A 495 59.65 5.24 8.14
N ASP A 496 58.47 5.37 7.53
CA ASP A 496 57.77 4.57 6.49
C ASP A 496 57.02 3.24 6.82
N ALA A 497 55.69 3.35 6.68
CA ALA A 497 54.70 2.50 5.97
C ALA A 497 54.60 0.96 6.14
N GLN A 498 53.40 0.53 6.61
CA GLN A 498 52.62 -0.71 6.30
C GLN A 498 53.27 -2.10 6.54
N PRO A 499 52.51 -3.23 6.74
CA PRO A 499 51.08 -3.47 6.50
C PRO A 499 50.29 -4.07 7.67
N VAL A 500 48.96 -4.01 7.57
CA VAL A 500 48.02 -4.83 8.37
C VAL A 500 47.56 -6.00 7.48
N THR A 501 47.78 -7.23 7.95
CA THR A 501 47.14 -8.44 7.43
C THR A 501 46.62 -9.27 8.61
N PRO A 502 45.48 -9.96 8.48
CA PRO A 502 44.56 -10.22 9.58
C PRO A 502 44.45 -11.71 10.02
N VAL A 503 43.56 -11.92 10.99
CA VAL A 503 42.86 -13.18 11.37
C VAL A 503 43.57 -14.07 12.41
N LEU A 504 42.97 -14.18 13.61
CA LEU A 504 42.23 -15.36 14.12
C LEU A 504 41.98 -15.18 15.63
N LEU A 505 40.71 -15.18 16.06
CA LEU A 505 40.36 -15.52 17.44
C LEU A 505 39.31 -16.63 17.43
N GLN A 506 39.66 -17.65 18.20
CA GLN A 506 39.07 -18.97 18.28
C GLN A 506 37.86 -18.96 19.23
N HIS A 507 36.75 -19.57 18.80
CA HIS A 507 35.69 -20.03 19.69
C HIS A 507 35.99 -21.47 20.13
N SER A 508 36.24 -21.67 21.43
CA SER A 508 36.22 -22.98 22.09
C SER A 508 35.00 -23.12 22.99
N THR A 509 34.13 -24.04 22.58
CA THR A 509 33.38 -25.04 23.38
C THR A 509 33.21 -24.85 24.89
N LEU A 510 31.95 -24.65 25.32
CA LEU A 510 31.43 -25.15 26.60
C LEU A 510 30.33 -26.16 26.32
N VAL A 511 30.64 -27.42 26.60
CA VAL A 511 29.75 -28.58 26.55
C VAL A 511 28.77 -28.49 27.72
N LYS A 512 27.46 -28.42 27.43
CA LYS A 512 26.41 -28.73 28.42
C LYS A 512 26.33 -30.26 28.60
N PRO A 513 26.16 -30.77 29.83
CA PRO A 513 26.02 -32.21 30.05
C PRO A 513 24.73 -32.73 29.40
N PRO A 514 24.68 -34.01 29.01
CA PRO A 514 23.49 -34.61 28.41
C PRO A 514 22.32 -34.59 29.41
N PRO A 515 21.08 -34.36 28.95
CA PRO A 515 19.90 -34.54 29.79
C PRO A 515 19.82 -36.02 30.20
N GLN A 516 19.62 -36.25 31.50
CA GLN A 516 19.20 -37.56 32.00
C GLN A 516 17.92 -38.00 31.27
N PRO A 517 17.71 -39.30 31.01
CA PRO A 517 16.47 -39.79 30.45
C PRO A 517 15.35 -39.50 31.44
N THR A 518 14.60 -38.43 31.18
CA THR A 518 13.30 -38.22 31.81
C THR A 518 12.43 -39.41 31.46
N GLU A 519 11.86 -40.05 32.48
CA GLU A 519 10.82 -41.07 32.33
C GLU A 519 9.78 -40.62 31.29
N PRO A 520 9.23 -41.55 30.47
CA PRO A 520 8.19 -41.18 29.52
C PRO A 520 7.08 -40.45 30.27
N PRO A 521 6.61 -39.29 29.78
CA PRO A 521 5.54 -38.58 30.44
C PRO A 521 4.35 -39.53 30.54
N VAL A 522 3.88 -39.78 31.76
CA VAL A 522 2.59 -40.42 32.00
C VAL A 522 1.59 -39.70 31.08
N PRO A 523 0.88 -40.40 30.17
CA PRO A 523 -0.01 -39.73 29.23
C PRO A 523 -1.03 -38.93 30.05
N GLN A 524 -0.88 -37.61 30.03
CA GLN A 524 -1.92 -36.72 30.52
C GLN A 524 -3.15 -37.04 29.70
N ASP A 525 -4.23 -37.33 30.40
CA ASP A 525 -5.51 -37.61 29.76
C ASP A 525 -5.87 -36.42 28.85
N GLU A 526 -6.00 -36.66 27.54
CA GLU A 526 -6.24 -35.63 26.53
C GLU A 526 -7.57 -34.85 26.75
N GLY A 527 -8.38 -35.27 27.72
CA GLY A 527 -9.56 -34.53 28.17
C GLY A 527 -10.62 -34.43 27.07
N GLN A 528 -11.29 -33.29 27.00
CA GLN A 528 -12.37 -33.00 26.02
C GLN A 528 -11.91 -32.02 24.91
N ALA A 529 -10.63 -31.65 24.91
CA ALA A 529 -10.01 -30.78 23.94
C ALA A 529 -8.63 -31.34 23.56
N ILE A 530 -8.52 -31.87 22.35
CA ILE A 530 -7.28 -32.51 21.86
C ILE A 530 -6.67 -31.69 20.74
N THR A 531 -5.35 -31.74 20.58
CA THR A 531 -4.62 -31.17 19.44
C THR A 531 -3.80 -32.26 18.76
N ARG A 532 -3.95 -32.43 17.44
CA ARG A 532 -3.25 -33.43 16.63
C ARG A 532 -2.57 -32.80 15.41
N TYR A 533 -1.42 -33.30 15.00
CA TYR A 533 -0.60 -32.66 13.98
C TYR A 533 -0.69 -33.41 12.64
N PRO A 534 -1.18 -32.77 11.56
CA PRO A 534 -1.22 -33.39 10.25
C PRO A 534 0.15 -33.81 9.72
N SER A 535 0.24 -34.99 9.13
CA SER A 535 1.42 -35.42 8.37
C SER A 535 1.01 -36.04 7.03
N VAL A 536 1.83 -35.82 5.99
CA VAL A 536 1.67 -36.43 4.66
C VAL A 536 3.02 -36.97 4.20
N GLU A 537 3.14 -38.28 4.07
CA GLU A 537 4.40 -38.95 3.74
C GLU A 537 4.27 -39.89 2.53
N PRO A 538 5.15 -39.76 1.51
CA PRO A 538 5.22 -40.75 0.44
C PRO A 538 5.89 -42.04 0.93
N LEU A 539 5.28 -43.19 0.64
CA LEU A 539 5.87 -44.49 0.99
C LEU A 539 6.98 -44.94 0.00
N VAL A 540 7.03 -44.33 -1.18
CA VAL A 540 8.04 -44.59 -2.22
C VAL A 540 8.44 -43.27 -2.91
N PRO A 541 9.62 -43.16 -3.54
CA PRO A 541 9.99 -41.98 -4.31
C PRO A 541 9.00 -41.67 -5.43
N ALA A 542 8.66 -40.40 -5.61
CA ALA A 542 7.76 -39.97 -6.67
C ALA A 542 8.45 -40.06 -8.05
N ARG A 543 7.83 -40.78 -8.99
CA ARG A 543 8.33 -40.97 -10.37
C ARG A 543 7.20 -40.76 -11.37
N ALA A 544 7.48 -40.03 -12.44
CA ALA A 544 6.50 -39.75 -13.48
C ALA A 544 5.90 -41.05 -14.06
N GLY A 545 4.58 -41.10 -14.16
CA GLY A 545 3.83 -42.26 -14.67
C GLY A 545 3.66 -43.43 -13.69
N GLN A 546 4.20 -43.36 -12.46
CA GLN A 546 4.11 -44.44 -11.47
C GLN A 546 3.08 -44.15 -10.36
N ALA A 547 2.60 -45.20 -9.71
CA ALA A 547 1.74 -45.09 -8.55
C ALA A 547 2.55 -44.59 -7.33
N LEU A 548 2.02 -43.59 -6.63
CA LEU A 548 2.58 -43.02 -5.42
C LEU A 548 1.56 -43.17 -4.27
N PRO A 549 1.73 -44.18 -3.40
CA PRO A 549 1.01 -44.26 -2.14
C PRO A 549 1.50 -43.20 -1.14
N LEU A 550 0.55 -42.46 -0.57
CA LEU A 550 0.74 -41.40 0.41
C LEU A 550 0.06 -41.81 1.73
N THR A 551 0.82 -41.81 2.82
CA THR A 551 0.30 -41.98 4.18
C THR A 551 -0.05 -40.62 4.76
N VAL A 552 -1.27 -40.50 5.29
CA VAL A 552 -1.80 -39.26 5.86
C VAL A 552 -2.26 -39.53 7.28
N ASP A 553 -1.79 -38.74 8.24
CA ASP A 553 -2.04 -38.97 9.66
C ASP A 553 -2.30 -37.68 10.46
N LEU A 554 -2.77 -37.86 11.70
CA LEU A 554 -2.99 -36.80 12.70
C LEU A 554 -2.26 -37.17 14.01
N ALA A 555 -0.94 -36.97 14.00
CA ALA A 555 -0.03 -37.42 15.05
C ALA A 555 -0.20 -36.69 16.39
N LEU A 556 0.28 -37.31 17.47
CA LEU A 556 0.29 -36.73 18.83
C LEU A 556 1.28 -35.58 19.00
N ALA A 557 2.35 -35.56 18.21
CA ALA A 557 3.38 -34.54 18.22
C ALA A 557 3.71 -34.12 16.79
N GLU A 558 4.24 -32.91 16.63
CA GLU A 558 4.66 -32.39 15.33
C GLU A 558 5.80 -33.25 14.75
N VAL A 559 5.54 -33.91 13.62
CA VAL A 559 6.49 -34.82 12.96
C VAL A 559 7.25 -34.09 11.87
N GLY A 560 8.32 -33.37 12.25
CA GLY A 560 9.28 -32.75 11.32
C GLY A 560 8.70 -31.62 10.44
N ALA A 561 9.49 -30.56 10.21
CA ALA A 561 9.07 -29.35 9.49
C ALA A 561 8.82 -29.52 7.97
N VAL A 562 8.55 -30.73 7.48
CA VAL A 562 8.46 -31.06 6.05
C VAL A 562 7.02 -31.00 5.51
N THR A 563 6.01 -31.13 6.39
CA THR A 563 4.59 -30.91 6.06
C THR A 563 4.17 -29.55 6.59
N GLU A 564 3.80 -28.62 5.70
CA GLU A 564 3.28 -27.30 6.06
C GLU A 564 1.84 -27.49 6.60
N SER A 565 1.66 -27.43 7.92
CA SER A 565 0.33 -27.54 8.55
C SER A 565 0.25 -26.85 9.90
N ALA A 566 -0.97 -26.51 10.30
CA ALA A 566 -1.32 -26.12 11.66
C ALA A 566 -1.86 -27.35 12.42
N GLY A 567 -1.68 -27.37 13.74
CA GLY A 567 -2.27 -28.42 14.58
C GLY A 567 -3.80 -28.43 14.45
N VAL A 568 -4.44 -29.57 14.60
CA VAL A 568 -5.89 -29.76 14.56
C VAL A 568 -6.41 -29.95 15.98
N THR A 569 -7.02 -28.90 16.51
CA THR A 569 -7.65 -28.87 17.82
C THR A 569 -9.15 -29.18 17.74
N LEU A 570 -9.58 -30.30 18.31
CA LEU A 570 -10.99 -30.65 18.44
C LEU A 570 -11.40 -30.43 19.90
N SER A 571 -12.38 -29.55 20.12
CA SER A 571 -12.83 -29.12 21.45
C SER A 571 -14.32 -29.45 21.67
N GLY A 572 -14.74 -29.57 22.93
CA GLY A 572 -16.11 -29.93 23.29
C GLY A 572 -16.45 -31.40 23.05
N LEU A 573 -15.45 -32.27 22.99
CA LEU A 573 -15.65 -33.72 22.83
C LEU A 573 -16.40 -34.30 24.04
N ALA A 574 -17.14 -35.38 23.82
CA ALA A 574 -17.81 -36.09 24.91
C ALA A 574 -16.77 -36.54 25.97
N PRO A 575 -17.07 -36.48 27.28
CA PRO A 575 -16.11 -36.83 28.34
C PRO A 575 -15.47 -38.22 28.20
N ASP A 576 -16.17 -39.16 27.55
CA ASP A 576 -15.83 -40.57 27.41
C ASP A 576 -15.50 -40.98 25.95
N TRP A 577 -15.13 -40.02 25.10
CA TRP A 577 -14.78 -40.31 23.70
C TRP A 577 -13.62 -41.32 23.62
N LYS A 578 -13.63 -42.19 22.60
CA LYS A 578 -12.59 -43.21 22.39
C LYS A 578 -11.85 -43.02 21.08
N GLU A 579 -12.62 -42.91 19.99
CA GLU A 579 -12.09 -42.75 18.65
C GLU A 579 -12.91 -41.70 17.88
N LEU A 580 -12.22 -40.89 17.08
CA LEU A 580 -12.81 -39.87 16.22
C LEU A 580 -12.47 -40.19 14.76
N PRO A 581 -13.47 -40.47 13.91
CA PRO A 581 -13.22 -40.67 12.48
C PRO A 581 -13.04 -39.31 11.81
N ILE A 582 -11.82 -39.00 11.39
CA ILE A 582 -11.49 -37.79 10.64
C ILE A 582 -11.37 -38.16 9.17
N LYS A 583 -12.29 -37.69 8.34
CA LYS A 583 -12.20 -37.90 6.90
C LYS A 583 -11.06 -37.05 6.35
N VAL A 584 -10.32 -37.60 5.40
CA VAL A 584 -9.26 -36.88 4.71
C VAL A 584 -9.43 -36.99 3.21
N ARG A 585 -9.13 -35.92 2.46
CA ARG A 585 -9.12 -35.91 0.99
C ARG A 585 -7.85 -35.27 0.47
N LEU A 586 -7.27 -35.84 -0.58
CA LEU A 586 -6.07 -35.35 -1.24
C LEU A 586 -6.37 -34.63 -2.55
N LEU A 587 -5.65 -33.53 -2.78
CA LEU A 587 -5.60 -32.78 -4.02
C LEU A 587 -4.15 -32.61 -4.45
N CYS A 588 -3.83 -32.90 -5.71
CA CYS A 588 -2.50 -32.71 -6.29
C CYS A 588 -2.66 -32.54 -7.81
N SER A 589 -2.14 -31.44 -8.37
CA SER A 589 -2.26 -31.12 -9.80
C SER A 589 -1.42 -32.06 -10.68
N GLU A 590 -0.32 -32.57 -10.14
CA GLU A 590 0.63 -33.44 -10.81
C GLU A 590 0.29 -34.93 -10.64
N MET A 591 -0.80 -35.27 -9.94
CA MET A 591 -1.24 -36.64 -9.72
C MET A 591 -2.72 -36.83 -10.06
N THR A 592 -3.05 -38.02 -10.55
CA THR A 592 -4.44 -38.43 -10.78
C THR A 592 -4.82 -39.55 -9.81
N PHE A 593 -5.95 -39.37 -9.13
CA PHE A 593 -6.53 -40.41 -8.28
C PHE A 593 -7.69 -41.09 -9.01
N PRO A 594 -7.84 -42.42 -8.92
CA PRO A 594 -9.07 -43.10 -9.32
C PRO A 594 -10.28 -42.56 -8.56
N ALA A 595 -11.48 -42.68 -9.14
CA ALA A 595 -12.71 -42.15 -8.53
C ALA A 595 -12.89 -42.66 -7.09
N GLY A 596 -13.02 -41.73 -6.14
CA GLY A 596 -13.19 -42.02 -4.71
C GLY A 596 -11.94 -42.54 -3.98
N LYS A 597 -10.80 -42.71 -4.67
CA LYS A 597 -9.51 -43.11 -4.06
C LYS A 597 -8.66 -41.93 -3.61
N ASP A 598 -9.16 -40.71 -3.80
CA ASP A 598 -8.61 -39.48 -3.27
C ASP A 598 -9.05 -39.20 -1.82
N ALA A 599 -9.91 -40.04 -1.23
CA ALA A 599 -10.44 -39.85 0.12
C ALA A 599 -10.25 -41.08 1.02
N GLY A 600 -10.05 -40.84 2.32
CA GLY A 600 -9.82 -41.84 3.36
C GLY A 600 -10.31 -41.40 4.73
N THR A 601 -9.96 -42.16 5.77
CA THR A 601 -10.31 -41.83 7.16
C THR A 601 -9.12 -42.09 8.06
N VAL A 602 -8.70 -41.06 8.80
CA VAL A 602 -7.74 -41.13 9.89
C VAL A 602 -8.53 -41.34 11.18
N TRP A 603 -8.20 -42.37 11.94
CA TRP A 603 -8.87 -42.65 13.22
C TRP A 603 -8.03 -42.08 14.36
N VAL A 604 -8.46 -40.95 14.92
CA VAL A 604 -7.81 -40.34 16.08
C VAL A 604 -8.28 -41.05 17.34
N ARG A 605 -7.35 -41.57 18.16
CA ARG A 605 -7.64 -42.41 19.32
C ARG A 605 -7.17 -41.74 20.61
N ARG A 606 -8.01 -41.72 21.64
CA ARG A 606 -7.73 -41.04 22.92
C ARG A 606 -6.49 -41.60 23.58
N ASN A 607 -5.56 -40.72 23.94
CA ASN A 607 -4.30 -41.04 24.60
C ASN A 607 -3.39 -42.00 23.81
N GLU A 608 -3.67 -42.21 22.51
CA GLU A 608 -2.96 -43.15 21.64
C GLU A 608 -2.64 -42.54 20.28
N ALA A 609 -1.68 -43.14 19.57
CA ALA A 609 -1.40 -42.80 18.18
C ALA A 609 -2.63 -43.05 17.29
N SER A 610 -2.88 -42.14 16.35
CA SER A 610 -3.92 -42.31 15.35
C SER A 610 -3.64 -43.50 14.42
N THR A 611 -4.68 -44.02 13.77
CA THR A 611 -4.53 -44.93 12.64
C THR A 611 -4.57 -44.11 11.35
N ALA A 612 -3.41 -44.01 10.70
CA ALA A 612 -3.23 -43.25 9.46
C ALA A 612 -4.02 -43.85 8.27
N ALA A 613 -4.34 -43.00 7.31
CA ALA A 613 -4.94 -43.39 6.04
C ALA A 613 -3.87 -43.49 4.94
N THR A 614 -3.90 -44.54 4.12
CA THR A 614 -3.04 -44.64 2.94
C THR A 614 -3.86 -44.45 1.67
N LEU A 615 -3.50 -43.45 0.88
CA LEU A 615 -4.18 -43.05 -0.35
C LEU A 615 -3.21 -43.11 -1.53
N THR A 616 -3.61 -43.78 -2.61
CA THR A 616 -2.74 -44.02 -3.76
C THR A 616 -3.25 -43.30 -4.99
N GLY A 617 -2.42 -42.41 -5.54
CA GLY A 617 -2.62 -41.80 -6.85
C GLY A 617 -1.51 -42.17 -7.83
N THR A 618 -1.68 -41.83 -9.10
CA THR A 618 -0.65 -42.01 -10.14
C THR A 618 -0.07 -40.66 -10.50
N VAL A 619 1.26 -40.52 -10.46
CA VAL A 619 1.96 -39.31 -10.92
C VAL A 619 1.79 -39.17 -12.42
N ASN A 620 1.38 -37.99 -12.88
CA ASN A 620 1.11 -37.74 -14.29
C ASN A 620 2.40 -37.96 -15.12
N PRO A 621 2.35 -38.61 -16.30
CA PRO A 621 3.55 -38.94 -17.09
C PRO A 621 4.43 -37.75 -17.49
N GLY A 622 3.87 -36.54 -17.56
CA GLY A 622 4.59 -35.31 -17.88
C GLY A 622 4.97 -34.44 -16.68
N ALA A 623 4.73 -34.90 -15.44
CA ALA A 623 5.06 -34.14 -14.25
C ALA A 623 6.59 -34.12 -14.01
N SER A 624 7.13 -32.95 -13.68
CA SER A 624 8.55 -32.74 -13.37
C SER A 624 8.72 -31.69 -12.27
N GLY A 625 9.87 -31.66 -11.61
CA GLY A 625 10.11 -30.78 -10.46
C GLY A 625 9.56 -31.38 -9.17
N GLU A 626 8.48 -30.81 -8.62
CA GLU A 626 7.87 -31.22 -7.35
C GLU A 626 6.35 -31.38 -7.50
N LEU A 627 5.78 -32.35 -6.76
CA LEU A 627 4.34 -32.50 -6.55
C LEU A 627 3.92 -31.60 -5.38
N THR A 628 2.80 -30.88 -5.52
CA THR A 628 2.18 -30.19 -4.36
C THR A 628 0.92 -30.93 -3.94
N VAL A 629 1.03 -31.70 -2.86
CA VAL A 629 -0.09 -32.44 -2.26
C VAL A 629 -0.74 -31.59 -1.18
N VAL A 630 -2.04 -31.38 -1.28
CA VAL A 630 -2.88 -30.77 -0.24
C VAL A 630 -3.79 -31.84 0.35
N ALA A 631 -3.71 -32.04 1.66
CA ALA A 631 -4.60 -32.90 2.43
C ALA A 631 -5.61 -32.04 3.21
N THR A 632 -6.89 -32.33 3.05
CA THR A 632 -7.98 -31.65 3.75
C THR A 632 -8.65 -32.62 4.71
N PHE A 633 -8.82 -32.20 5.97
CA PHE A 633 -9.43 -32.97 7.05
C PHE A 633 -10.84 -32.45 7.38
N GLU A 634 -11.78 -33.38 7.61
CA GLU A 634 -13.17 -33.11 7.97
C GLU A 634 -13.60 -34.01 9.14
N TYR A 635 -14.20 -33.39 10.16
CA TYR A 635 -14.87 -34.08 11.25
C TYR A 635 -16.38 -33.77 11.22
N ASN A 636 -17.22 -34.81 11.17
CA ASN A 636 -18.69 -34.69 11.17
C ASN A 636 -19.27 -33.74 10.10
N GLY A 637 -18.69 -33.68 8.90
CA GLY A 637 -19.16 -32.76 7.86
C GLY A 637 -18.64 -31.33 7.99
N ARG A 638 -17.75 -31.06 8.95
CA ARG A 638 -17.09 -29.77 9.10
C ARG A 638 -15.61 -29.91 8.79
N PHE A 639 -15.14 -29.03 7.93
CA PHE A 639 -13.72 -28.85 7.70
C PHE A 639 -13.02 -28.52 9.04
N CYS A 640 -11.94 -29.23 9.34
CA CYS A 640 -11.24 -29.14 10.64
C CYS A 640 -9.73 -29.03 10.52
N GLY A 641 -9.16 -29.08 9.30
CA GLY A 641 -7.72 -28.97 9.13
C GLY A 641 -7.29 -29.10 7.68
N ALA A 642 -6.15 -28.52 7.31
CA ALA A 642 -5.49 -28.84 6.06
C ALA A 642 -3.97 -28.89 6.23
N ALA A 643 -3.31 -29.62 5.36
CA ALA A 643 -1.86 -29.78 5.31
C ALA A 643 -1.36 -29.72 3.87
N ARG A 644 -0.18 -29.14 3.65
CA ARG A 644 0.46 -29.08 2.34
C ARG A 644 1.83 -29.76 2.40
N ARG A 645 2.12 -30.60 1.42
CA ARG A 645 3.39 -31.34 1.30
C ARG A 645 3.94 -31.19 -0.11
N ARG A 646 5.21 -30.77 -0.22
CA ARG A 646 5.96 -30.78 -1.48
C ARG A 646 6.84 -32.00 -1.58
N ILE A 647 6.72 -32.74 -2.67
CA ILE A 647 7.43 -34.01 -2.89
C ILE A 647 8.21 -33.94 -4.20
N PRO A 648 9.55 -34.01 -4.20
CA PRO A 648 10.34 -33.96 -5.42
C PRO A 648 10.11 -35.21 -6.30
N ILE A 649 10.09 -35.01 -7.62
CA ILE A 649 9.93 -36.07 -8.63
C ILE A 649 11.31 -36.49 -9.14
N GLU A 650 11.65 -37.76 -9.03
CA GLU A 650 12.91 -38.31 -9.56
C GLU A 650 12.87 -38.37 -11.10
N SER A 651 13.85 -37.73 -11.75
CA SER A 651 14.02 -37.77 -13.20
C SER A 651 14.51 -39.16 -13.65
N SER A 652 13.75 -39.83 -14.51
CA SER A 652 14.19 -41.07 -15.16
C SER A 652 15.24 -40.77 -16.24
N GLY A 653 16.52 -40.78 -15.86
CA GLY A 653 17.63 -40.77 -16.82
C GLY A 653 17.77 -42.14 -17.49
N SER A 654 17.47 -42.23 -18.79
CA SER A 654 17.93 -43.35 -19.64
C SER A 654 19.45 -43.25 -19.82
N GLY A 655 20.14 -44.36 -19.56
CA GLY A 655 21.59 -44.42 -19.44
C GLY A 655 22.40 -44.07 -20.69
N GLY A 656 23.60 -43.57 -20.43
CA GLY A 656 24.76 -43.55 -21.31
C GLY A 656 25.99 -43.59 -20.42
N VAL A 657 26.68 -44.72 -20.40
CA VAL A 657 27.98 -44.91 -19.74
C VAL A 657 29.01 -44.10 -20.52
N ASP A 658 29.71 -43.18 -19.84
CA ASP A 658 30.92 -42.55 -20.38
C ASP A 658 32.04 -42.63 -19.31
N PRO A 659 33.03 -43.51 -19.47
CA PRO A 659 34.06 -43.74 -18.46
C PRO A 659 35.22 -42.75 -18.65
N SER A 660 35.01 -41.47 -18.30
CA SER A 660 36.11 -40.55 -17.97
C SER A 660 35.61 -39.20 -17.42
N SER A 661 35.09 -39.18 -16.18
CA SER A 661 35.27 -37.99 -15.35
C SER A 661 35.33 -38.37 -13.87
N SER A 662 36.55 -38.58 -13.40
CA SER A 662 36.84 -38.58 -11.97
C SER A 662 36.55 -37.19 -11.40
N ARG A 663 35.45 -37.04 -10.66
CA ARG A 663 35.25 -35.92 -9.73
C ARG A 663 34.73 -36.42 -8.38
N SER A 664 35.70 -36.72 -7.52
CA SER A 664 35.83 -36.17 -6.17
C SER A 664 34.55 -36.02 -5.34
N SER A 665 34.38 -36.94 -4.39
CA SER A 665 33.69 -36.70 -3.12
C SER A 665 34.19 -35.40 -2.49
N SER A 666 33.34 -34.38 -2.40
CA SER A 666 33.59 -33.23 -1.53
C SER A 666 32.45 -33.12 -0.53
N THR A 667 32.82 -33.43 0.71
CA THR A 667 32.18 -33.04 1.96
C THR A 667 31.72 -31.58 1.91
N PRO A 668 30.53 -31.23 2.44
CA PRO A 668 30.11 -29.83 2.50
C PRO A 668 31.07 -29.04 3.39
N PRO A 669 31.48 -27.81 3.01
CA PRO A 669 32.33 -26.99 3.86
C PRO A 669 31.55 -26.53 5.09
N ALA A 670 32.12 -26.79 6.27
CA ALA A 670 31.74 -26.14 7.51
C ALA A 670 32.03 -24.64 7.41
N GLY A 671 30.99 -23.81 7.52
CA GLY A 671 31.15 -22.35 7.54
C GLY A 671 30.09 -21.59 6.74
N MET A 672 28.81 -21.78 7.02
CA MET A 672 27.81 -20.73 6.81
C MET A 672 27.23 -20.38 8.18
N ALA A 673 27.39 -19.11 8.56
CA ALA A 673 26.74 -18.54 9.73
C ALA A 673 25.22 -18.81 9.67
N PRO A 674 24.56 -19.10 10.80
CA PRO A 674 23.14 -19.31 10.82
C PRO A 674 22.48 -18.03 10.29
N ALA A 675 21.68 -18.17 9.23
CA ALA A 675 20.64 -17.18 8.95
C ALA A 675 19.90 -16.97 10.27
N SER A 676 19.86 -15.71 10.70
CA SER A 676 19.14 -15.23 11.88
C SER A 676 17.89 -16.06 12.10
N ALA A 677 17.77 -16.65 13.29
CA ALA A 677 16.59 -17.35 13.76
C ALA A 677 15.35 -16.58 13.29
N ARG A 678 14.63 -17.12 12.30
CA ARG A 678 13.22 -16.81 12.17
C ARG A 678 12.65 -17.21 13.52
N GLU A 679 12.16 -16.22 14.25
CA GLU A 679 11.32 -16.46 15.43
C GLU A 679 10.36 -17.59 15.06
N ALA A 680 10.29 -18.61 15.91
CA ALA A 680 9.32 -19.67 15.80
C ALA A 680 7.95 -18.97 15.74
N VAL A 681 7.34 -18.96 14.55
CA VAL A 681 5.93 -18.62 14.40
C VAL A 681 5.21 -19.60 15.30
N GLU A 682 4.50 -19.12 16.33
CA GLU A 682 3.64 -19.97 17.14
C GLU A 682 2.78 -20.81 16.19
N GLY A 683 2.99 -22.13 16.20
CA GLY A 683 2.27 -23.05 15.33
C GLY A 683 0.79 -22.91 15.61
N GLY A 684 0.04 -22.34 14.65
CA GLY A 684 -1.40 -22.16 14.79
C GLY A 684 -2.10 -23.51 14.97
N THR A 685 -3.27 -23.48 15.61
CA THR A 685 -4.14 -24.66 15.77
C THR A 685 -5.53 -24.40 15.19
N PHE A 686 -6.09 -25.33 14.41
CA PHE A 686 -7.49 -25.34 13.99
C PHE A 686 -8.39 -25.67 15.17
N ALA A 687 -9.21 -24.76 15.64
CA ALA A 687 -10.19 -25.08 16.68
C ALA A 687 -11.54 -25.44 16.05
N LEU A 688 -11.97 -26.69 16.16
CA LEU A 688 -13.34 -27.11 15.86
C LEU A 688 -14.10 -27.40 17.15
N GLU A 689 -15.28 -26.81 17.29
CA GLU A 689 -16.22 -27.12 18.37
C GLU A 689 -17.13 -28.30 17.98
N ALA A 690 -17.14 -29.35 18.80
CA ALA A 690 -18.07 -30.45 18.63
C ALA A 690 -19.54 -29.95 18.74
N GLY A 691 -20.38 -30.36 17.79
CA GLY A 691 -21.80 -29.97 17.73
C GLY A 691 -22.12 -28.69 16.95
N ALA A 692 -21.12 -28.00 16.41
CA ALA A 692 -21.37 -26.83 15.56
C ALA A 692 -22.09 -27.21 14.26
N GLN A 693 -23.05 -26.39 13.79
CA GLN A 693 -23.85 -26.70 12.60
C GLN A 693 -22.99 -26.72 11.32
N LYS A 694 -23.16 -27.75 10.50
CA LYS A 694 -22.40 -27.92 9.25
C LYS A 694 -23.09 -27.23 8.05
N PRO A 695 -22.33 -26.57 7.15
CA PRO A 695 -22.86 -26.19 5.85
C PRO A 695 -23.21 -27.45 5.03
N HIS A 696 -24.07 -27.32 4.01
CA HIS A 696 -24.37 -28.47 3.14
C HIS A 696 -23.23 -28.73 2.16
N LEU A 697 -22.61 -27.65 1.67
CA LEU A 697 -21.51 -27.68 0.73
C LEU A 697 -20.37 -26.78 1.21
N THR A 698 -19.17 -27.33 1.31
CA THR A 698 -17.93 -26.56 1.43
C THR A 698 -17.14 -26.68 0.13
N VAL A 699 -16.76 -25.54 -0.45
CA VAL A 699 -15.97 -25.43 -1.67
C VAL A 699 -14.61 -24.89 -1.31
N GLN A 700 -13.57 -25.69 -1.49
CA GLN A 700 -12.18 -25.27 -1.32
C GLN A 700 -11.56 -24.94 -2.66
N ILE A 701 -10.91 -23.78 -2.77
CA ILE A 701 -10.31 -23.27 -4.01
C ILE A 701 -8.84 -22.96 -3.75
N HIS A 702 -7.95 -23.60 -4.50
CA HIS A 702 -6.50 -23.50 -4.32
C HIS A 702 -5.80 -22.92 -5.55
N LYS A 703 -4.76 -22.11 -5.31
CA LYS A 703 -3.77 -21.68 -6.31
C LYS A 703 -2.51 -22.53 -6.17
N LEU A 704 -2.50 -23.72 -6.79
CA LEU A 704 -1.40 -24.67 -6.65
C LEU A 704 -0.22 -24.35 -7.58
N ASP A 705 -0.50 -23.84 -8.79
CA ASP A 705 0.52 -23.54 -9.80
C ASP A 705 0.92 -22.06 -9.78
N LYS A 706 2.08 -21.77 -9.18
CA LYS A 706 2.64 -20.40 -9.15
C LYS A 706 2.99 -19.86 -10.53
N SER A 707 3.22 -20.73 -11.51
CA SER A 707 3.54 -20.32 -12.89
C SER A 707 2.29 -19.99 -13.70
N ASN A 708 1.11 -20.46 -13.28
CA ASN A 708 -0.17 -20.13 -13.87
C ASN A 708 -1.21 -19.73 -12.81
N PRO A 709 -1.12 -18.50 -12.25
CA PRO A 709 -2.02 -18.02 -11.19
C PRO A 709 -3.48 -17.88 -11.66
N ARG A 710 -3.76 -18.03 -12.96
CA ARG A 710 -5.11 -18.04 -13.54
C ARG A 710 -5.82 -19.37 -13.38
N ARG A 711 -5.10 -20.45 -13.04
CA ARG A 711 -5.66 -21.79 -12.87
C ARG A 711 -6.01 -22.04 -11.41
N LEU A 712 -7.29 -22.35 -11.16
CA LEU A 712 -7.83 -22.62 -9.83
C LEU A 712 -8.23 -24.08 -9.71
N TYR A 713 -7.89 -24.69 -8.57
CA TYR A 713 -8.20 -26.09 -8.26
C TYR A 713 -9.26 -26.16 -7.17
N TRP A 714 -10.35 -26.87 -7.44
CA TRP A 714 -11.53 -26.95 -6.59
C TRP A 714 -11.65 -28.33 -5.95
N THR A 715 -12.00 -28.35 -4.66
CA THR A 715 -12.39 -29.55 -3.92
C THR A 715 -13.73 -29.30 -3.23
N LEU A 716 -14.66 -30.23 -3.36
CA LEU A 716 -16.02 -30.12 -2.85
C LEU A 716 -16.24 -31.11 -1.71
N HIS A 717 -16.77 -30.61 -0.60
CA HIS A 717 -17.15 -31.41 0.56
C HIS A 717 -18.65 -31.29 0.77
N VAL A 718 -19.35 -32.41 0.64
CA VAL A 718 -20.80 -32.49 0.81
C VAL A 718 -21.09 -33.13 2.15
N SER A 719 -21.58 -32.33 3.09
CA SER A 719 -21.70 -32.71 4.50
C SER A 719 -23.03 -33.38 4.83
N VAL A 720 -23.92 -33.48 3.84
CA VAL A 720 -25.28 -34.01 3.94
C VAL A 720 -25.51 -35.17 2.96
N PRO A 721 -26.41 -36.13 3.25
CA PRO A 721 -26.67 -37.24 2.34
C PRO A 721 -27.36 -36.78 1.04
N CYS A 722 -26.64 -36.77 -0.09
CA CYS A 722 -27.20 -36.35 -1.38
C CYS A 722 -27.09 -37.47 -2.42
N LYS A 723 -28.19 -37.78 -3.10
CA LYS A 723 -28.18 -38.69 -4.26
C LYS A 723 -27.72 -37.95 -5.52
N GLY A 724 -27.18 -38.67 -6.50
CA GLY A 724 -26.81 -38.09 -7.80
C GLY A 724 -25.54 -37.23 -7.79
N LEU A 725 -24.71 -37.33 -6.76
CA LEU A 725 -23.39 -36.67 -6.74
C LEU A 725 -22.48 -37.22 -7.85
N PRO A 726 -21.62 -36.37 -8.44
CA PRO A 726 -20.66 -36.83 -9.44
C PRO A 726 -19.64 -37.79 -8.82
N ALA A 727 -19.07 -38.68 -9.65
CA ALA A 727 -18.05 -39.63 -9.22
C ALA A 727 -16.77 -38.94 -8.71
N ARG A 728 -16.52 -37.70 -9.14
CA ARG A 728 -15.39 -36.87 -8.73
C ARG A 728 -15.89 -35.57 -8.13
N LEU A 729 -15.48 -35.28 -6.89
CA LEU A 729 -15.80 -34.05 -6.16
C LEU A 729 -14.65 -33.03 -6.21
N SER A 730 -13.87 -33.07 -7.28
CA SER A 730 -12.77 -32.15 -7.53
C SER A 730 -12.66 -31.83 -9.02
N GLY A 731 -12.07 -30.69 -9.33
CA GLY A 731 -11.84 -30.24 -10.69
C GLY A 731 -11.08 -28.94 -10.72
N ASP A 732 -10.65 -28.51 -11.90
CA ASP A 732 -9.89 -27.29 -12.07
C ASP A 732 -10.40 -26.49 -13.27
N LEU A 733 -10.01 -25.23 -13.34
CA LEU A 733 -10.33 -24.35 -14.46
C LEU A 733 -9.27 -23.27 -14.62
N ASP A 734 -9.07 -22.80 -15.85
CA ASP A 734 -8.30 -21.60 -16.14
C ASP A 734 -9.27 -20.42 -16.35
N LEU A 735 -9.09 -19.35 -15.58
CA LEU A 735 -9.93 -18.16 -15.64
C LEU A 735 -9.76 -17.37 -16.95
N GLY A 736 -8.70 -17.63 -17.73
CA GLY A 736 -8.39 -16.98 -19.00
C GLY A 736 -7.88 -15.53 -18.86
N SER A 737 -8.05 -14.91 -17.69
CA SER A 737 -7.60 -13.57 -17.34
C SER A 737 -7.11 -13.54 -15.90
N ASP A 738 -6.30 -12.55 -15.54
CA ASP A 738 -5.88 -12.32 -14.15
C ASP A 738 -7.10 -12.06 -13.23
N PRO A 739 -7.22 -12.76 -12.07
CA PRO A 739 -8.35 -12.61 -11.16
C PRO A 739 -8.52 -11.20 -10.58
N SER A 740 -7.41 -10.53 -10.24
CA SER A 740 -7.42 -9.20 -9.65
C SER A 740 -7.89 -8.16 -10.68
N ALA A 741 -7.32 -8.21 -11.89
CA ALA A 741 -7.75 -7.34 -12.98
C ALA A 741 -9.23 -7.57 -13.36
N PHE A 742 -9.69 -8.82 -13.36
CA PHE A 742 -11.10 -9.13 -13.58
C PHE A 742 -11.99 -8.50 -12.51
N PHE A 743 -11.64 -8.66 -11.23
CA PHE A 743 -12.40 -8.07 -10.12
C PHE A 743 -12.42 -6.54 -10.18
N GLN A 744 -11.29 -5.89 -10.48
CA GLN A 744 -11.21 -4.43 -10.62
C GLN A 744 -12.18 -3.92 -11.70
N SER A 745 -12.30 -4.64 -12.81
CA SER A 745 -13.27 -4.33 -13.88
C SER A 745 -14.73 -4.47 -13.41
N VAL A 746 -15.03 -5.54 -12.66
CA VAL A 746 -16.36 -5.76 -12.05
C VAL A 746 -16.71 -4.65 -11.07
N ALA A 747 -15.81 -4.30 -10.15
CA ALA A 747 -16.01 -3.25 -9.15
C ALA A 747 -16.17 -1.87 -9.80
N ALA A 748 -15.34 -1.54 -10.81
CA ALA A 748 -15.44 -0.30 -11.55
C ALA A 748 -16.80 -0.17 -12.27
N THR A 749 -17.25 -1.24 -12.92
CA THR A 749 -18.55 -1.24 -13.60
C THR A 749 -19.70 -1.14 -12.60
N ALA A 750 -19.66 -1.90 -11.50
CA ALA A 750 -20.70 -1.89 -10.47
C ALA A 750 -20.90 -0.50 -9.84
N ARG A 751 -19.81 0.29 -9.72
CA ARG A 751 -19.84 1.68 -9.25
C ARG A 751 -20.70 2.61 -10.10
N GLU A 752 -20.75 2.37 -11.42
CA GLU A 752 -21.47 3.23 -12.37
C GLU A 752 -22.95 2.83 -12.55
N LEU A 753 -23.35 1.66 -12.03
CA LEU A 753 -24.70 1.14 -12.22
C LEU A 753 -25.74 1.91 -11.40
N ARG A 754 -26.84 2.29 -12.06
CA ARG A 754 -27.96 2.97 -11.40
C ARG A 754 -28.86 1.97 -10.67
N SER A 755 -29.36 2.39 -9.51
CA SER A 755 -30.41 1.67 -8.77
C SER A 755 -31.65 1.44 -9.64
N GLY A 756 -32.27 0.27 -9.53
CA GLY A 756 -33.35 -0.20 -10.42
C GLY A 756 -32.91 -0.82 -11.76
N ASP A 757 -31.85 -0.31 -12.40
CA ASP A 757 -31.41 -0.78 -13.74
C ASP A 757 -30.24 -1.79 -13.72
N HIS A 758 -29.59 -1.96 -12.57
CA HIS A 758 -28.37 -2.74 -12.39
C HIS A 758 -28.55 -4.27 -12.47
N PHE A 759 -29.71 -4.79 -12.08
CA PHE A 759 -29.90 -6.23 -11.83
C PHE A 759 -29.62 -7.13 -13.06
N PRO A 760 -30.06 -6.78 -14.29
CA PRO A 760 -29.73 -7.56 -15.49
C PRO A 760 -28.22 -7.72 -15.73
N TRP A 761 -27.42 -6.72 -15.38
CA TRP A 761 -25.97 -6.80 -15.49
C TRP A 761 -25.38 -7.84 -14.52
N PHE A 762 -25.87 -7.87 -13.27
CA PHE A 762 -25.46 -8.88 -12.29
C PHE A 762 -25.87 -10.30 -12.70
N LEU A 763 -27.02 -10.49 -13.34
CA LEU A 763 -27.38 -11.80 -13.92
C LEU A 763 -26.40 -12.21 -15.04
N GLY A 764 -26.00 -11.28 -15.89
CA GLY A 764 -24.98 -11.50 -16.91
C GLY A 764 -23.62 -11.88 -16.33
N LEU A 765 -23.16 -11.13 -15.31
CA LEU A 765 -21.95 -11.45 -14.55
C LEU A 765 -22.05 -12.82 -13.89
N GLY A 766 -23.16 -13.11 -13.22
CA GLY A 766 -23.37 -14.39 -12.55
C GLY A 766 -23.34 -15.57 -13.50
N LYS A 767 -23.91 -15.42 -14.71
CA LYS A 767 -23.82 -16.43 -15.77
C LYS A 767 -22.37 -16.65 -16.21
N LEU A 768 -21.61 -15.57 -16.39
CA LEU A 768 -20.19 -15.64 -16.75
C LEU A 768 -19.37 -16.39 -15.69
N LEU A 769 -19.58 -16.05 -14.41
CA LEU A 769 -18.90 -16.72 -13.29
C LEU A 769 -19.26 -18.21 -13.23
N TYR A 770 -20.55 -18.55 -13.37
CA TYR A 770 -21.00 -19.94 -13.33
C TYR A 770 -20.49 -20.78 -14.50
N GLN A 771 -20.37 -20.19 -15.70
CA GLN A 771 -19.75 -20.85 -16.85
C GLN A 771 -18.28 -21.17 -16.61
N ARG A 772 -17.61 -20.37 -15.78
CA ARG A 772 -16.22 -20.55 -15.33
C ARG A 772 -16.10 -21.34 -14.02
N THR A 773 -17.01 -22.28 -13.76
CA THR A 773 -16.87 -23.26 -12.67
C THR A 773 -16.61 -24.67 -13.20
N PRO A 774 -15.96 -25.56 -12.41
CA PRO A 774 -15.75 -26.94 -12.82
C PRO A 774 -17.06 -27.72 -12.95
N ASN A 775 -17.11 -28.70 -13.84
CA ASN A 775 -18.28 -29.59 -13.99
C ASN A 775 -18.68 -30.26 -12.66
N ALA A 776 -17.69 -30.67 -11.86
CA ALA A 776 -17.93 -31.26 -10.54
C ALA A 776 -18.78 -30.35 -9.64
N PHE A 777 -18.56 -29.03 -9.67
CA PHE A 777 -19.35 -28.08 -8.90
C PHE A 777 -20.78 -27.98 -9.45
N ARG A 778 -20.94 -27.81 -10.75
CA ARG A 778 -22.26 -27.69 -11.39
C ARG A 778 -23.15 -28.92 -11.16
N GLU A 779 -22.59 -30.11 -11.28
CA GLU A 779 -23.29 -31.38 -11.04
C GLU A 779 -23.65 -31.55 -9.57
N THR A 780 -22.70 -31.26 -8.66
CA THR A 780 -22.94 -31.30 -7.21
C THR A 780 -24.01 -30.30 -6.77
N PHE A 781 -23.95 -29.07 -7.27
CA PHE A 781 -24.95 -28.04 -6.97
C PHE A 781 -26.34 -28.43 -7.46
N ARG A 782 -26.44 -28.98 -8.69
CA ARG A 782 -27.72 -29.46 -9.24
C ARG A 782 -28.31 -30.58 -8.39
N ALA A 783 -27.48 -31.56 -7.97
CA ALA A 783 -27.91 -32.64 -7.10
C ALA A 783 -28.44 -32.11 -5.76
N LEU A 784 -27.72 -31.18 -5.12
CA LEU A 784 -28.15 -30.55 -3.88
C LEU A 784 -29.43 -29.72 -4.05
N ARG A 785 -29.58 -28.95 -5.14
CA ARG A 785 -30.82 -28.20 -5.42
C ARG A 785 -32.01 -29.12 -5.65
N GLN A 786 -31.80 -30.27 -6.27
CA GLN A 786 -32.86 -31.25 -6.50
C GLN A 786 -33.32 -31.92 -5.19
N GLU A 787 -32.38 -32.25 -4.29
CA GLU A 787 -32.69 -32.93 -3.03
C GLU A 787 -33.23 -31.97 -1.96
N TYR A 788 -32.64 -30.77 -1.84
CA TYR A 788 -32.90 -29.85 -0.71
C TYR A 788 -33.60 -28.54 -1.08
N GLY A 789 -33.80 -28.26 -2.37
CA GLY A 789 -34.37 -26.97 -2.81
C GLY A 789 -33.45 -25.78 -2.56
N PRO A 790 -33.97 -24.54 -2.57
CA PRO A 790 -33.19 -23.34 -2.25
C PRO A 790 -32.92 -23.23 -0.74
N GLY A 791 -31.93 -22.44 -0.34
CA GLY A 791 -31.70 -22.10 1.06
C GLY A 791 -30.68 -22.95 1.81
N PHE A 792 -30.09 -23.98 1.19
CA PHE A 792 -29.00 -24.71 1.83
C PHE A 792 -27.71 -23.84 1.91
N PRO A 793 -26.97 -23.85 3.04
CA PRO A 793 -25.75 -23.06 3.22
C PRO A 793 -24.55 -23.58 2.42
N ILE A 794 -23.78 -22.63 1.86
CA ILE A 794 -22.56 -22.87 1.08
C ILE A 794 -21.39 -22.09 1.70
N GLN A 795 -20.30 -22.79 2.03
CA GLN A 795 -19.06 -22.19 2.51
C GLN A 795 -18.00 -22.23 1.41
N PHE A 796 -17.42 -21.09 1.05
CA PHE A 796 -16.20 -21.04 0.25
C PHE A 796 -14.98 -20.89 1.18
N ILE A 797 -13.89 -21.59 0.87
CA ILE A 797 -12.57 -21.42 1.50
C ILE A 797 -11.57 -21.30 0.35
N THR A 798 -10.83 -20.19 0.24
CA THR A 798 -10.15 -19.86 -1.01
C THR A 798 -8.78 -19.21 -0.81
N ASP A 799 -7.82 -19.60 -1.66
CA ASP A 799 -6.55 -18.88 -1.91
C ASP A 799 -6.74 -17.69 -2.86
N ASP A 800 -7.83 -17.64 -3.62
CA ASP A 800 -8.19 -16.49 -4.45
C ASP A 800 -9.27 -15.65 -3.76
N PRO A 801 -8.94 -14.43 -3.32
CA PRO A 801 -9.90 -13.61 -2.62
C PRO A 801 -10.65 -12.63 -3.53
N HIS A 802 -10.29 -12.56 -4.82
CA HIS A 802 -10.76 -11.52 -5.74
C HIS A 802 -12.09 -11.90 -6.37
N ILE A 803 -12.31 -13.17 -6.72
CA ILE A 803 -13.51 -13.55 -7.47
C ILE A 803 -14.74 -13.61 -6.54
N PRO A 804 -15.84 -12.87 -6.85
CA PRO A 804 -17.07 -12.87 -6.07
C PRO A 804 -17.96 -14.07 -6.41
N TRP A 805 -17.52 -15.28 -6.06
CA TRP A 805 -18.21 -16.55 -6.32
C TRP A 805 -19.68 -16.58 -5.84
N GLU A 806 -20.03 -15.79 -4.84
CA GLU A 806 -21.39 -15.66 -4.29
C GLU A 806 -22.36 -15.00 -5.29
N LEU A 807 -21.84 -14.28 -6.29
CA LEU A 807 -22.62 -13.66 -7.36
C LEU A 807 -22.88 -14.59 -8.55
N MET A 808 -22.48 -15.86 -8.49
CA MET A 808 -22.78 -16.82 -9.57
C MET A 808 -24.28 -17.02 -9.78
N ALA A 809 -24.69 -17.22 -11.04
CA ALA A 809 -26.05 -17.56 -11.44
C ALA A 809 -26.07 -18.97 -12.07
N PRO A 810 -26.62 -20.00 -11.40
CA PRO A 810 -26.70 -21.37 -11.91
C PRO A 810 -27.72 -21.53 -13.05
N VAL A 811 -27.41 -21.00 -14.24
CA VAL A 811 -28.35 -20.87 -15.37
C VAL A 811 -28.87 -22.19 -15.96
N ASP A 812 -28.25 -23.33 -15.62
CA ASP A 812 -28.68 -24.67 -16.02
C ASP A 812 -29.59 -25.34 -14.98
N VAL A 813 -29.89 -24.66 -13.87
CA VAL A 813 -30.87 -25.08 -12.86
C VAL A 813 -32.14 -24.23 -13.03
N PRO A 814 -33.27 -24.84 -13.43
CA PRO A 814 -34.52 -24.09 -13.65
C PRO A 814 -34.95 -23.29 -12.41
N GLY A 815 -35.23 -22.00 -12.62
CA GLY A 815 -35.68 -21.10 -11.56
C GLY A 815 -34.61 -20.63 -10.58
N ALA A 816 -33.33 -20.97 -10.80
CA ALA A 816 -32.23 -20.49 -9.96
C ALA A 816 -31.84 -19.04 -10.32
N GLU A 817 -31.71 -18.20 -9.29
CA GLU A 817 -31.20 -16.83 -9.37
C GLU A 817 -29.71 -16.74 -8.97
N LEU A 818 -29.25 -15.57 -8.52
CA LEU A 818 -27.91 -15.42 -7.94
C LEU A 818 -27.79 -16.26 -6.66
N LEU A 819 -26.69 -17.01 -6.51
CA LEU A 819 -26.44 -17.88 -5.35
C LEU A 819 -26.68 -17.15 -4.03
N CYS A 820 -26.13 -15.95 -3.88
CA CYS A 820 -26.24 -15.13 -2.67
C CYS A 820 -27.67 -14.69 -2.30
N MET A 821 -28.64 -14.76 -3.21
CA MET A 821 -30.05 -14.43 -2.96
C MET A 821 -30.86 -15.66 -2.56
N GLU A 822 -30.48 -16.83 -3.08
CA GLU A 822 -31.19 -18.08 -2.86
C GLU A 822 -30.60 -18.93 -1.75
N HIS A 823 -29.32 -18.74 -1.41
CA HIS A 823 -28.58 -19.56 -0.46
C HIS A 823 -27.82 -18.67 0.55
N PRO A 824 -27.71 -19.09 1.81
CA PRO A 824 -26.70 -18.57 2.72
C PRO A 824 -25.31 -18.85 2.16
N VAL A 825 -24.50 -17.82 1.94
CA VAL A 825 -23.14 -17.97 1.40
C VAL A 825 -22.16 -17.12 2.19
N ALA A 826 -21.01 -17.70 2.53
CA ALA A 826 -19.87 -17.00 3.10
C ALA A 826 -18.56 -17.51 2.48
N ARG A 827 -17.49 -16.73 2.64
CA ARG A 827 -16.13 -17.12 2.25
C ARG A 827 -15.20 -17.10 3.46
N TRP A 828 -14.08 -17.80 3.35
CA TRP A 828 -12.97 -17.72 4.29
C TRP A 828 -11.63 -17.77 3.54
N LEU A 829 -10.59 -17.23 4.16
CA LEU A 829 -9.25 -17.18 3.60
C LEU A 829 -8.48 -18.45 3.99
N LEU A 830 -7.90 -19.15 3.01
CA LEU A 830 -7.26 -20.44 3.28
C LEU A 830 -6.07 -20.31 4.26
N ASP A 831 -5.30 -19.23 4.23
CA ASP A 831 -4.15 -19.06 5.15
C ASP A 831 -4.57 -18.96 6.63
N TYR A 832 -5.83 -18.57 6.89
CA TYR A 832 -6.35 -18.34 8.24
C TYR A 832 -7.49 -19.29 8.61
N GLN A 833 -7.68 -20.35 7.84
CA GLN A 833 -8.72 -21.36 8.04
C GLN A 833 -8.74 -22.00 9.45
N THR A 834 -7.63 -21.92 10.19
CA THR A 834 -7.49 -22.36 11.59
C THR A 834 -8.25 -21.51 12.59
N SER A 835 -8.45 -20.22 12.28
CA SER A 835 -9.06 -19.25 13.20
C SER A 835 -10.57 -19.05 12.98
N MET A 836 -11.17 -19.76 12.01
CA MET A 836 -12.60 -19.65 11.70
C MET A 836 -13.45 -20.16 12.88
N THR A 837 -14.47 -19.38 13.28
CA THR A 837 -15.37 -19.74 14.38
C THR A 837 -16.83 -19.74 13.95
N ALA A 838 -17.57 -20.76 14.38
CA ALA A 838 -19.01 -20.88 14.17
C ALA A 838 -19.85 -20.20 15.26
N ARG A 839 -19.23 -19.71 16.34
CA ARG A 839 -19.92 -18.99 17.41
C ARG A 839 -19.47 -17.53 17.43
N LEU A 840 -20.44 -16.63 17.37
CA LEU A 840 -20.21 -15.22 17.64
C LEU A 840 -20.32 -14.99 19.14
N THR A 841 -19.33 -14.29 19.70
CA THR A 841 -19.27 -13.99 21.12
C THR A 841 -20.53 -13.25 21.57
N HIS A 842 -21.14 -13.71 22.66
CA HIS A 842 -22.30 -13.07 23.29
C HIS A 842 -21.88 -11.82 24.08
N GLY A 843 -21.13 -10.92 23.44
CA GLY A 843 -20.95 -9.59 23.99
C GLY A 843 -22.28 -8.84 23.93
N ASP A 844 -22.79 -8.45 25.10
CA ASP A 844 -23.98 -7.60 25.25
C ASP A 844 -23.79 -6.22 24.61
N HIS A 845 -22.54 -5.86 24.28
CA HIS A 845 -22.17 -4.59 23.73
C HIS A 845 -21.92 -4.66 22.22
N ILE A 846 -22.65 -3.79 21.51
CA ILE A 846 -22.34 -3.38 20.15
C ILE A 846 -21.56 -2.07 20.26
N LEU A 847 -20.45 -1.96 19.53
CA LEU A 847 -19.72 -0.71 19.39
C LEU A 847 -19.98 -0.14 18.01
N THR A 848 -20.26 1.15 17.92
CA THR A 848 -20.45 1.84 16.64
C THR A 848 -19.52 3.03 16.52
N ILE A 849 -18.78 3.07 15.42
CA ILE A 849 -17.86 4.14 15.03
C ILE A 849 -18.44 4.75 13.75
N ALA A 850 -18.87 6.00 13.84
CA ALA A 850 -19.27 6.79 12.68
C ALA A 850 -18.56 8.14 12.78
N PRO A 851 -17.43 8.33 12.07
CA PRO A 851 -16.73 9.60 12.07
C PRO A 851 -17.63 10.72 11.54
N ASP A 852 -17.61 11.88 12.20
CA ASP A 852 -18.40 13.03 11.77
C ASP A 852 -17.61 13.90 10.79
N TYR A 853 -17.96 13.78 9.51
CA TYR A 853 -17.32 14.53 8.43
C TYR A 853 -17.96 15.91 8.19
N GLN A 854 -18.91 16.37 9.01
CA GLN A 854 -19.63 17.64 8.78
C GLN A 854 -18.71 18.84 8.56
N PHE A 855 -17.55 18.84 9.22
CA PHE A 855 -16.52 19.88 9.11
C PHE A 855 -15.21 19.36 8.52
N HIS A 856 -15.22 18.16 7.93
CA HIS A 856 -14.01 17.57 7.37
C HIS A 856 -13.69 18.21 6.00
N PRO A 857 -12.44 18.67 5.77
CA PRO A 857 -12.12 19.54 4.64
C PRO A 857 -12.20 18.87 3.25
N HIS A 858 -12.16 17.54 3.18
CA HIS A 858 -12.05 16.79 1.92
C HIS A 858 -13.06 15.65 1.76
N LEU A 859 -13.86 15.34 2.78
CA LEU A 859 -14.76 14.19 2.76
C LEU A 859 -16.19 14.69 2.82
N ALA A 860 -17.02 14.19 1.92
CA ALA A 860 -18.43 14.53 1.92
C ALA A 860 -19.08 14.07 3.24
N PRO A 861 -20.01 14.86 3.82
CA PRO A 861 -20.76 14.41 4.98
C PRO A 861 -21.56 13.15 4.63
N LEU A 862 -21.57 12.18 5.55
CA LEU A 862 -22.37 10.97 5.48
C LEU A 862 -23.45 11.03 6.56
N PRO A 863 -24.54 11.79 6.35
CA PRO A 863 -25.57 11.97 7.36
C PRO A 863 -26.31 10.66 7.66
N GLN A 864 -26.39 9.71 6.71
CA GLN A 864 -27.03 8.42 6.97
C GLN A 864 -26.12 7.53 7.82
N ALA A 865 -24.79 7.57 7.66
CA ALA A 865 -23.87 6.90 8.59
C ALA A 865 -24.00 7.40 10.04
N GLN A 866 -24.18 8.72 10.24
CA GLN A 866 -24.45 9.27 11.58
C GLN A 866 -25.81 8.83 12.13
N GLU A 867 -26.84 8.82 11.28
CA GLU A 867 -28.18 8.34 11.66
C GLU A 867 -28.20 6.84 11.95
N GLU A 868 -27.48 6.03 11.18
CA GLU A 868 -27.29 4.60 11.40
C GLU A 868 -26.70 4.34 12.79
N SER A 869 -25.62 5.04 13.14
CA SER A 869 -25.01 4.96 14.48
C SER A 869 -26.01 5.34 15.58
N ARG A 870 -26.83 6.37 15.38
CA ARG A 870 -27.89 6.76 16.32
C ARG A 870 -28.97 5.68 16.45
N GLN A 871 -29.41 5.08 15.36
CA GLN A 871 -30.43 4.02 15.36
C GLN A 871 -29.92 2.76 16.07
N LEU A 872 -28.68 2.35 15.80
CA LEU A 872 -28.05 1.25 16.52
C LEU A 872 -27.94 1.52 18.02
N SER A 873 -27.59 2.77 18.39
CA SER A 873 -27.53 3.20 19.80
C SER A 873 -28.91 3.14 20.47
N LYS A 874 -29.95 3.60 19.77
CA LYS A 874 -31.33 3.67 20.28
C LYS A 874 -31.96 2.28 20.42
N ARG A 875 -31.84 1.43 19.39
CA ARG A 875 -32.51 0.13 19.31
C ARG A 875 -31.75 -0.98 20.04
N PHE A 876 -30.42 -1.00 19.90
CA PHE A 876 -29.57 -2.10 20.39
C PHE A 876 -28.63 -1.69 21.51
N ARG A 877 -28.78 -0.47 22.07
CA ARG A 877 -27.90 0.08 23.11
C ARG A 877 -26.42 0.08 22.70
N ALA A 878 -26.16 0.27 21.40
CA ALA A 878 -24.79 0.36 20.90
C ALA A 878 -24.05 1.55 21.56
N VAL A 879 -22.80 1.33 21.95
CA VAL A 879 -21.92 2.36 22.50
C VAL A 879 -21.24 3.07 21.34
N ARG A 880 -21.45 4.39 21.26
CA ARG A 880 -20.81 5.23 20.25
C ARG A 880 -19.36 5.49 20.66
N VAL A 881 -18.45 5.17 19.76
CA VAL A 881 -17.03 5.47 19.89
C VAL A 881 -16.72 6.61 18.92
N ALA A 882 -16.03 7.64 19.42
CA ALA A 882 -15.65 8.79 18.59
C ALA A 882 -14.80 8.32 17.42
N GLY A 883 -15.08 8.82 16.22
CA GLY A 883 -14.41 8.42 14.98
C GLY A 883 -13.04 9.05 14.81
N ARG A 884 -12.26 9.13 15.87
CA ARG A 884 -10.89 9.69 15.91
C ARG A 884 -9.89 8.59 16.19
N ARG A 885 -8.65 8.82 15.79
CA ARG A 885 -7.57 7.84 15.85
C ARG A 885 -7.34 7.29 17.26
N GLN A 886 -7.17 8.16 18.25
CA GLN A 886 -6.88 7.73 19.62
C GLN A 886 -8.00 6.86 20.23
N PRO A 887 -9.29 7.24 20.18
CA PRO A 887 -10.39 6.38 20.63
C PRO A 887 -10.45 5.02 19.91
N VAL A 888 -10.27 5.01 18.59
CA VAL A 888 -10.33 3.77 17.79
C VAL A 888 -9.15 2.84 18.14
N MET A 889 -7.93 3.37 18.25
CA MET A 889 -6.77 2.57 18.63
C MET A 889 -6.86 2.06 20.07
N ASN A 890 -7.37 2.87 21.01
CA ASN A 890 -7.61 2.42 22.38
C ASN A 890 -8.64 1.27 22.44
N LEU A 891 -9.69 1.35 21.62
CA LEU A 891 -10.66 0.28 21.49
C LEU A 891 -10.01 -1.01 20.96
N LEU A 892 -9.31 -0.92 19.83
CA LEU A 892 -8.64 -2.07 19.21
C LEU A 892 -7.58 -2.68 20.14
N GLY A 893 -6.91 -1.85 20.94
CA GLY A 893 -5.97 -2.27 21.98
C GLY A 893 -6.59 -2.93 23.22
N GLY A 894 -7.91 -3.15 23.24
CA GLY A 894 -8.59 -3.82 24.34
C GLY A 894 -8.95 -2.91 25.52
N GLY A 895 -8.84 -1.58 25.36
CA GLY A 895 -9.18 -0.58 26.37
C GLY A 895 -10.67 -0.53 26.74
N TYR A 896 -11.53 -1.23 26.01
CA TYR A 896 -12.93 -1.43 26.38
C TYR A 896 -13.06 -2.66 27.28
N ALA A 897 -13.48 -2.47 28.53
CA ALA A 897 -13.51 -3.52 29.54
C ALA A 897 -14.52 -4.64 29.23
N PRO A 898 -15.79 -4.35 28.87
CA PRO A 898 -16.78 -5.39 28.58
C PRO A 898 -16.47 -6.22 27.32
N THR A 899 -17.04 -7.42 27.26
CA THR A 899 -16.97 -8.29 26.07
C THR A 899 -17.76 -7.67 24.92
N VAL A 900 -17.11 -7.50 23.77
CA VAL A 900 -17.71 -6.91 22.57
C VAL A 900 -18.20 -8.01 21.64
N GLY A 901 -19.47 -7.97 21.24
CA GLY A 901 -20.04 -8.94 20.32
C GLY A 901 -19.98 -8.49 18.86
N LEU A 902 -20.09 -7.18 18.63
CA LEU A 902 -20.13 -6.58 17.29
C LEU A 902 -19.45 -5.22 17.28
N VAL A 903 -18.59 -4.99 16.27
CA VAL A 903 -18.01 -3.68 15.96
C VAL A 903 -18.55 -3.22 14.62
N HIS A 904 -19.22 -2.08 14.63
CA HIS A 904 -19.76 -1.44 13.44
C HIS A 904 -18.95 -0.18 13.12
N PHE A 905 -18.52 -0.04 11.87
CA PHE A 905 -17.90 1.19 11.33
C PHE A 905 -18.68 1.67 10.11
N ALA A 906 -19.09 2.93 10.08
CA ALA A 906 -19.67 3.57 8.89
C ALA A 906 -18.90 4.85 8.55
N GLY A 907 -18.36 4.94 7.34
CA GLY A 907 -17.50 6.04 6.95
C GLY A 907 -16.96 5.95 5.54
N HIS A 908 -16.01 6.82 5.19
CA HIS A 908 -15.31 6.71 3.92
C HIS A 908 -14.22 5.64 4.02
N GLY A 909 -14.09 4.86 2.95
CA GLY A 909 -13.01 3.89 2.76
C GLY A 909 -12.38 4.13 1.40
N LYS A 910 -11.09 3.80 1.27
CA LYS A 910 -10.37 3.89 -0.01
C LYS A 910 -9.50 2.67 -0.18
N TYR A 911 -9.59 2.11 -1.39
CA TYR A 911 -8.64 1.15 -1.90
C TYR A 911 -7.69 1.84 -2.89
N SER A 912 -6.39 1.66 -2.70
CA SER A 912 -5.33 2.24 -3.53
C SER A 912 -4.40 1.13 -4.02
N PRO A 913 -4.56 0.64 -5.26
CA PRO A 913 -3.75 -0.45 -5.81
C PRO A 913 -2.26 -0.08 -5.95
N ASN A 914 -1.94 1.21 -5.92
CA ASN A 914 -0.56 1.72 -6.02
C ASN A 914 0.19 1.76 -4.68
N ASN A 915 -0.42 1.33 -3.58
CA ASN A 915 0.22 1.23 -2.28
C ASN A 915 0.41 -0.24 -1.91
N GLU A 916 1.55 -0.78 -2.34
CA GLU A 916 1.91 -2.21 -2.21
C GLU A 916 2.08 -2.69 -0.76
N VAL A 917 2.06 -1.80 0.24
CA VAL A 917 2.31 -2.16 1.65
C VAL A 917 1.03 -2.15 2.50
N SER A 918 0.11 -1.22 2.22
CA SER A 918 -1.19 -1.15 2.90
C SER A 918 -2.22 -0.48 1.98
N PRO A 919 -2.79 -1.23 1.03
CA PRO A 919 -3.59 -0.68 -0.05
C PRO A 919 -4.97 -0.21 0.40
N SER A 920 -5.45 -0.60 1.58
CA SER A 920 -6.78 -0.25 2.09
C SER A 920 -6.70 0.63 3.34
N CYS A 921 -7.48 1.71 3.38
CA CYS A 921 -7.66 2.56 4.56
C CYS A 921 -9.13 2.93 4.78
N VAL A 922 -9.44 3.32 6.01
CA VAL A 922 -10.68 4.02 6.37
C VAL A 922 -10.35 5.41 6.89
N PHE A 923 -11.21 6.37 6.61
CA PHE A 923 -11.02 7.73 7.09
C PHE A 923 -11.66 7.93 8.46
N LEU A 924 -10.96 8.67 9.31
CA LEU A 924 -11.38 9.12 10.62
C LEU A 924 -11.53 10.66 10.59
N GLU A 925 -12.06 11.25 11.65
CA GLU A 925 -12.20 12.70 11.79
C GLU A 925 -10.84 13.43 11.78
N ASP A 926 -9.76 12.77 12.21
CA ASP A 926 -8.43 13.33 12.44
C ASP A 926 -7.32 12.66 11.60
N GLY A 927 -7.69 11.88 10.58
CA GLY A 927 -6.73 11.24 9.67
C GLY A 927 -7.28 9.99 9.01
N GLU A 928 -6.40 9.06 8.66
CA GLU A 928 -6.75 7.74 8.15
C GLU A 928 -6.25 6.64 9.09
N LEU A 929 -6.94 5.50 9.08
CA LEU A 929 -6.52 4.26 9.70
C LEU A 929 -6.28 3.23 8.61
N ARG A 930 -5.08 2.69 8.55
CA ARG A 930 -4.64 1.73 7.53
C ARG A 930 -4.58 0.31 8.10
N THR A 931 -4.66 -0.68 7.23
CA THR A 931 -4.67 -2.10 7.62
C THR A 931 -3.43 -2.51 8.42
N LEU A 932 -2.23 -2.04 8.05
CA LEU A 932 -0.99 -2.42 8.74
C LEU A 932 -0.90 -1.86 10.18
N GLU A 933 -1.65 -0.79 10.47
CA GLU A 933 -1.72 -0.19 11.80
C GLU A 933 -2.63 -0.98 12.75
N VAL A 934 -3.46 -1.87 12.20
CA VAL A 934 -4.29 -2.82 12.95
C VAL A 934 -3.65 -4.20 12.96
N ARG A 935 -2.82 -4.54 11.95
CA ARG A 935 -2.08 -5.81 11.88
C ARG A 935 -0.82 -5.78 12.75
N ASN A 936 -0.99 -5.79 14.07
CA ASN A 936 0.11 -5.86 15.03
C ASN A 936 -0.35 -6.40 16.39
N SER A 937 0.62 -6.85 17.18
CA SER A 937 0.41 -7.44 18.51
C SER A 937 -0.21 -6.52 19.56
N MET A 938 -0.38 -5.22 19.27
CA MET A 938 -1.10 -4.31 20.17
C MET A 938 -2.63 -4.41 20.00
N VAL A 939 -3.14 -5.06 18.95
CA VAL A 939 -4.59 -5.25 18.76
C VAL A 939 -5.10 -6.43 19.58
N MET A 940 -5.56 -6.13 20.79
CA MET A 940 -6.02 -7.14 21.76
C MET A 940 -7.52 -7.43 21.69
N LEU A 941 -8.32 -6.60 21.02
CA LEU A 941 -9.78 -6.75 21.01
C LEU A 941 -10.23 -8.06 20.36
N GLY A 942 -9.60 -8.44 19.26
CA GLY A 942 -9.90 -9.69 18.56
C GLY A 942 -9.59 -10.90 19.42
N GLN A 943 -8.42 -10.93 20.07
CA GLN A 943 -8.05 -11.99 21.03
C GLN A 943 -8.99 -12.05 22.24
N LYS A 944 -9.37 -10.90 22.80
CA LYS A 944 -10.16 -10.81 24.03
C LYS A 944 -11.64 -11.17 23.82
N SER A 945 -12.24 -10.75 22.71
CA SER A 945 -13.70 -10.80 22.52
C SER A 945 -14.14 -11.40 21.20
N ARG A 946 -13.24 -11.61 20.23
CA ARG A 946 -13.53 -12.15 18.90
C ARG A 946 -14.81 -11.55 18.26
N PRO A 947 -14.98 -10.20 18.20
CA PRO A 947 -16.23 -9.63 17.73
C PRO A 947 -16.42 -9.85 16.23
N LEU A 948 -17.68 -9.82 15.78
CA LEU A 948 -18.02 -9.66 14.36
C LEU A 948 -17.80 -8.19 13.96
N VAL A 949 -17.13 -7.95 12.84
CA VAL A 949 -16.91 -6.59 12.33
C VAL A 949 -17.80 -6.34 11.11
N ILE A 950 -18.50 -5.20 11.09
CA ILE A 950 -19.31 -4.75 9.97
C ILE A 950 -18.82 -3.37 9.54
N PHE A 951 -18.34 -3.25 8.30
CA PHE A 951 -17.88 -2.00 7.71
C PHE A 951 -18.84 -1.55 6.61
N ASN A 952 -19.50 -0.42 6.84
CA ASN A 952 -20.19 0.40 5.84
C ASN A 952 -19.24 1.48 5.32
N ALA A 953 -18.20 1.05 4.59
CA ALA A 953 -17.24 1.95 3.96
C ALA A 953 -16.84 1.46 2.57
N CYS A 954 -16.71 2.38 1.62
CA CYS A 954 -16.45 2.06 0.22
C CYS A 954 -15.14 1.27 0.04
N GLU A 955 -15.19 0.19 -0.76
CA GLU A 955 -14.01 -0.58 -1.24
C GLU A 955 -13.15 -1.25 -0.15
N VAL A 956 -13.60 -1.29 1.09
CA VAL A 956 -12.89 -1.94 2.21
C VAL A 956 -13.03 -3.47 2.21
N GLY A 957 -14.04 -4.00 1.52
CA GLY A 957 -14.21 -5.45 1.31
C GLY A 957 -13.27 -6.04 0.25
N THR A 958 -12.56 -5.20 -0.50
CA THR A 958 -11.61 -5.63 -1.52
C THR A 958 -10.39 -6.28 -0.88
N ALA A 959 -10.14 -7.52 -1.28
CA ALA A 959 -8.93 -8.24 -0.94
C ALA A 959 -7.86 -8.08 -2.03
N THR A 960 -6.60 -8.25 -1.65
CA THR A 960 -5.39 -8.08 -2.49
C THR A 960 -4.44 -9.26 -2.30
N GLU A 961 -3.34 -9.30 -3.05
CA GLU A 961 -2.20 -10.16 -2.73
C GLU A 961 -1.05 -9.29 -2.22
N LEU A 962 -0.60 -9.52 -0.99
CA LEU A 962 0.53 -8.85 -0.33
C LEU A 962 1.58 -9.89 0.05
N LEU A 963 2.80 -9.77 -0.49
CA LEU A 963 3.95 -10.62 -0.13
C LEU A 963 3.67 -12.15 -0.20
N GLY A 964 2.77 -12.57 -1.09
CA GLY A 964 2.40 -13.98 -1.27
C GLY A 964 1.22 -14.48 -0.41
N GLY A 965 0.54 -13.61 0.34
CA GLY A 965 -0.71 -13.87 1.07
C GLY A 965 -1.84 -12.89 0.69
N ILE A 966 -3.05 -13.10 1.20
CA ILE A 966 -4.24 -12.30 0.83
C ILE A 966 -4.32 -11.01 1.65
N GLY A 967 -4.06 -9.82 1.11
CA GLY A 967 -4.13 -8.53 1.81
C GLY A 967 -5.53 -7.89 1.93
N GLY A 968 -5.77 -7.02 2.92
CA GLY A 968 -6.99 -6.18 3.01
C GLY A 968 -7.59 -6.12 4.42
N TRP A 969 -8.72 -5.43 4.61
CA TRP A 969 -9.37 -5.34 5.93
C TRP A 969 -9.88 -6.69 6.43
N ALA A 970 -10.41 -7.53 5.52
CA ALA A 970 -10.86 -8.86 5.87
C ALA A 970 -9.72 -9.73 6.42
N GLU A 971 -8.57 -9.75 5.75
CA GLU A 971 -7.39 -10.46 6.23
C GLU A 971 -6.92 -9.89 7.57
N THR A 972 -6.83 -8.57 7.67
CA THR A 972 -6.36 -7.88 8.88
C THR A 972 -7.14 -8.33 10.11
N PHE A 973 -8.48 -8.27 10.07
CA PHE A 973 -9.29 -8.68 11.22
C PHE A 973 -9.23 -10.19 11.49
N VAL A 974 -9.22 -11.02 10.44
CA VAL A 974 -9.11 -12.48 10.60
C VAL A 974 -7.76 -12.89 11.19
N SER A 975 -6.66 -12.23 10.79
CA SER A 975 -5.32 -12.44 11.32
C SER A 975 -5.21 -12.05 12.80
N GLU A 976 -5.99 -11.06 13.23
CA GLU A 976 -6.07 -10.61 14.63
C GLU A 976 -7.20 -11.31 15.42
N SER A 977 -7.65 -12.49 14.99
CA SER A 977 -8.61 -13.36 15.68
C SER A 977 -10.05 -12.83 15.86
N PHE A 978 -10.48 -11.88 15.03
CA PHE A 978 -11.89 -11.50 14.97
C PHE A 978 -12.76 -12.63 14.39
N ALA A 979 -14.03 -12.73 14.79
CA ALA A 979 -14.90 -13.84 14.37
C ALA A 979 -15.34 -13.77 12.90
N GLY A 980 -15.27 -12.59 12.30
CA GLY A 980 -15.54 -12.39 10.88
C GLY A 980 -15.66 -10.92 10.51
N PHE A 981 -15.73 -10.67 9.21
CA PHE A 981 -15.75 -9.33 8.63
C PHE A 981 -16.78 -9.24 7.50
N ILE A 982 -17.68 -8.27 7.60
CA ILE A 982 -18.69 -7.95 6.57
C ILE A 982 -18.38 -6.57 6.00
N ALA A 983 -18.24 -6.47 4.68
CA ALA A 983 -17.97 -5.20 4.02
C ALA A 983 -18.39 -5.21 2.54
N PRO A 984 -18.67 -4.03 1.95
CA PRO A 984 -18.94 -3.93 0.54
C PRO A 984 -17.66 -4.02 -0.31
N LEU A 985 -17.74 -4.74 -1.43
CA LEU A 985 -16.67 -4.90 -2.43
C LEU A 985 -16.47 -3.65 -3.30
N TRP A 986 -17.47 -2.79 -3.42
CA TRP A 986 -17.44 -1.57 -4.24
C TRP A 986 -18.20 -0.43 -3.52
N PRO A 987 -18.11 0.82 -3.98
CA PRO A 987 -18.80 1.93 -3.33
C PRO A 987 -20.31 1.73 -3.21
N VAL A 988 -20.86 2.07 -2.04
CA VAL A 988 -22.28 1.91 -1.70
C VAL A 988 -22.96 3.24 -1.47
N GLN A 989 -24.27 3.29 -1.68
CA GLN A 989 -25.06 4.50 -1.42
C GLN A 989 -25.43 4.59 0.06
N ASP A 990 -25.13 5.73 0.69
CA ASP A 990 -25.25 5.98 2.14
C ASP A 990 -26.63 5.55 2.72
N ALA A 991 -27.73 5.91 2.04
CA ALA A 991 -29.08 5.54 2.49
C ALA A 991 -29.38 4.03 2.45
N HIS A 992 -28.89 3.32 1.42
CA HIS A 992 -29.07 1.88 1.29
C HIS A 992 -28.11 1.11 2.21
N ALA A 993 -26.91 1.65 2.46
CA ALA A 993 -25.95 1.08 3.40
C ALA A 993 -26.50 1.08 4.84
N ARG A 994 -27.12 2.20 5.27
CA ARG A 994 -27.84 2.27 6.54
C ARG A 994 -28.91 1.19 6.66
N ASN A 995 -29.79 1.07 5.66
CA ASN A 995 -30.84 0.05 5.67
C ASN A 995 -30.24 -1.37 5.78
N ALA A 996 -29.18 -1.65 5.03
CA ALA A 996 -28.48 -2.93 5.07
C ALA A 996 -28.01 -3.30 6.49
N VAL A 997 -27.33 -2.38 7.20
CA VAL A 997 -26.81 -2.67 8.55
C VAL A 997 -27.92 -2.74 9.59
N GLU A 998 -28.92 -1.86 9.53
CA GLU A 998 -30.06 -1.93 10.44
C GLU A 998 -30.78 -3.28 10.33
N GLN A 999 -31.01 -3.77 9.10
CA GLN A 999 -31.61 -5.07 8.88
C GLN A 999 -30.70 -6.22 9.32
N LEU A 1000 -29.40 -6.17 8.98
CA LEU A 1000 -28.43 -7.21 9.36
C LEU A 1000 -28.32 -7.34 10.87
N VAL A 1001 -28.16 -6.24 11.59
CA VAL A 1001 -28.03 -6.27 13.06
C VAL A 1001 -29.34 -6.76 13.69
N ALA A 1002 -30.51 -6.37 13.18
CA ALA A 1002 -31.78 -6.90 13.66
C ALA A 1002 -31.92 -8.42 13.42
N ASP A 1003 -31.59 -8.90 12.23
CA ASP A 1003 -31.64 -10.33 11.90
C ASP A 1003 -30.67 -11.16 12.76
N LEU A 1004 -29.49 -10.61 13.08
CA LEU A 1004 -28.49 -11.27 13.92
C LEU A 1004 -28.85 -11.25 15.42
N LYS A 1005 -29.32 -10.12 15.94
CA LYS A 1005 -29.53 -9.91 17.39
C LYS A 1005 -30.93 -10.27 17.87
N GLU A 1006 -31.96 -10.04 17.07
CA GLU A 1006 -33.36 -10.28 17.48
C GLU A 1006 -33.88 -11.63 16.97
N LYS A 1007 -33.49 -12.02 15.76
CA LYS A 1007 -33.93 -13.29 15.14
C LYS A 1007 -32.93 -14.42 15.29
N HIS A 1008 -31.72 -14.13 15.75
CA HIS A 1008 -30.63 -15.10 15.94
C HIS A 1008 -30.35 -15.94 14.68
N LEU A 1009 -30.55 -15.33 13.50
CA LEU A 1009 -30.20 -15.97 12.23
C LEU A 1009 -28.69 -16.11 12.12
N SER A 1010 -28.22 -17.08 11.32
CA SER A 1010 -26.80 -17.09 10.96
C SER A 1010 -26.46 -15.86 10.12
N VAL A 1011 -25.19 -15.46 10.10
CA VAL A 1011 -24.73 -14.35 9.26
C VAL A 1011 -25.02 -14.62 7.78
N GLY A 1012 -24.85 -15.86 7.32
CA GLY A 1012 -25.21 -16.27 5.97
C GLY A 1012 -26.70 -16.09 5.67
N GLU A 1013 -27.58 -16.51 6.59
CA GLU A 1013 -29.04 -16.37 6.46
C GLU A 1013 -29.50 -14.91 6.47
N ALA A 1014 -28.90 -14.08 7.34
CA ALA A 1014 -29.19 -12.65 7.43
C ALA A 1014 -28.84 -11.93 6.10
N LEU A 1015 -27.65 -12.20 5.55
CA LEU A 1015 -27.23 -11.63 4.26
C LEU A 1015 -28.07 -12.14 3.08
N GLN A 1016 -28.41 -13.43 3.06
CA GLN A 1016 -29.32 -13.99 2.06
C GLN A 1016 -30.68 -13.30 2.10
N ARG A 1017 -31.26 -13.13 3.30
CA ARG A 1017 -32.55 -12.46 3.49
C ARG A 1017 -32.51 -10.99 3.06
N LEU A 1018 -31.44 -10.27 3.40
CA LEU A 1018 -31.21 -8.89 2.93
C LEU A 1018 -31.23 -8.83 1.41
N ARG A 1019 -30.42 -9.67 0.74
CA ARG A 1019 -30.31 -9.68 -0.73
C ARG A 1019 -31.60 -10.11 -1.42
N ARG A 1020 -32.31 -11.11 -0.89
CA ARG A 1020 -33.59 -11.55 -1.44
C ARG A 1020 -34.61 -10.41 -1.51
N ASN A 1021 -34.64 -9.56 -0.48
CA ASN A 1021 -35.59 -8.46 -0.38
C ASN A 1021 -35.16 -7.25 -1.21
N GLU A 1022 -33.86 -6.94 -1.23
CA GLU A 1022 -33.37 -5.62 -1.64
C GLU A 1022 -32.42 -5.64 -2.85
N ALA A 1023 -31.90 -6.79 -3.30
CA ALA A 1023 -30.91 -6.83 -4.39
C ALA A 1023 -31.42 -6.31 -5.75
N ARG A 1024 -32.74 -6.15 -5.91
CA ARG A 1024 -33.35 -5.55 -7.12
C ARG A 1024 -33.50 -4.03 -7.01
N THR A 1025 -33.42 -3.47 -5.80
CA THR A 1025 -33.63 -2.04 -5.57
C THR A 1025 -32.32 -1.28 -5.80
N SER A 1026 -31.19 -1.79 -5.31
CA SER A 1026 -29.88 -1.12 -5.42
C SER A 1026 -28.71 -2.11 -5.55
N PRO A 1027 -27.66 -1.78 -6.33
CA PRO A 1027 -26.43 -2.58 -6.39
C PRO A 1027 -25.70 -2.65 -5.03
N THR A 1028 -26.04 -1.76 -4.09
CA THR A 1028 -25.50 -1.73 -2.73
C THR A 1028 -25.64 -3.08 -2.03
N TYR A 1029 -26.80 -3.74 -2.13
CA TYR A 1029 -27.06 -4.97 -1.39
C TYR A 1029 -26.29 -6.19 -1.93
N LEU A 1030 -25.88 -6.16 -3.20
CA LEU A 1030 -25.04 -7.19 -3.83
C LEU A 1030 -23.54 -6.98 -3.56
N SER A 1031 -23.15 -5.83 -3.00
CA SER A 1031 -21.75 -5.51 -2.74
C SER A 1031 -21.18 -6.20 -1.50
N TYR A 1032 -22.01 -6.50 -0.50
CA TYR A 1032 -21.55 -7.02 0.78
C TYR A 1032 -21.02 -8.44 0.63
N VAL A 1033 -19.79 -8.66 1.07
CA VAL A 1033 -19.21 -9.99 1.27
C VAL A 1033 -19.05 -10.25 2.75
N TYR A 1034 -19.10 -11.53 3.12
CA TYR A 1034 -18.83 -11.98 4.48
C TYR A 1034 -17.66 -12.94 4.46
N VAL A 1035 -16.58 -12.51 5.11
CA VAL A 1035 -15.44 -13.36 5.45
C VAL A 1035 -15.70 -13.93 6.84
N GLY A 1036 -16.23 -15.14 6.88
CA GLY A 1036 -16.65 -15.85 8.09
C GLY A 1036 -17.24 -17.22 7.83
N ASP A 1037 -17.63 -17.86 8.93
CA ASP A 1037 -18.37 -19.11 8.90
C ASP A 1037 -19.84 -18.84 8.53
N VAL A 1038 -20.34 -19.44 7.46
CA VAL A 1038 -21.72 -19.24 6.97
C VAL A 1038 -22.79 -19.57 8.02
N MET A 1039 -22.45 -20.43 8.99
CA MET A 1039 -23.31 -20.86 10.09
C MET A 1039 -23.11 -20.06 11.38
N ALA A 1040 -22.19 -19.08 11.39
CA ALA A 1040 -21.92 -18.21 12.54
C ALA A 1040 -23.18 -17.50 13.00
N ARG A 1041 -23.44 -17.56 14.31
CA ARG A 1041 -24.59 -16.88 14.94
C ARG A 1041 -24.25 -16.49 16.38
N PHE A 1042 -24.99 -15.53 16.91
CA PHE A 1042 -25.02 -15.28 18.35
C PHE A 1042 -25.81 -16.41 19.03
N ALA A 1043 -25.23 -17.06 20.04
CA ALA A 1043 -25.92 -18.12 20.77
C ALA A 1043 -27.19 -17.59 21.49
N PRO A 1044 -28.26 -18.39 21.67
CA PRO A 1044 -29.41 -17.99 22.48
C PRO A 1044 -29.02 -17.87 23.96
N ALA A 1045 -29.53 -16.85 24.66
CA ALA A 1045 -29.21 -16.56 26.07
C ALA A 1045 -29.37 -17.75 27.03
N ALA A 1046 -30.23 -18.72 26.71
CA ALA A 1046 -30.47 -19.92 27.52
C ALA A 1046 -29.32 -20.95 27.51
N ALA A 1047 -28.44 -20.95 26.48
CA ALA A 1047 -27.31 -21.87 26.42
C ALA A 1047 -26.07 -21.37 27.20
N ALA A 1048 -25.92 -20.04 27.30
CA ALA A 1048 -24.80 -19.38 27.99
C ALA A 1048 -24.76 -19.65 29.50
N ALA A 1049 -25.93 -19.89 30.11
CA ALA A 1049 -26.03 -20.25 31.53
C ALA A 1049 -25.48 -21.66 31.83
N SER A 1050 -25.42 -22.58 30.86
CA SER A 1050 -24.86 -23.92 31.09
C SER A 1050 -23.34 -23.96 30.94
N THR A 1051 -22.76 -23.09 30.10
CA THR A 1051 -21.30 -23.00 29.90
C THR A 1051 -20.58 -22.21 30.98
N ALA A 1052 -21.28 -21.36 31.75
CA ALA A 1052 -20.69 -20.70 32.92
C ALA A 1052 -20.65 -21.63 34.17
N ALA A 1053 -21.26 -22.82 34.09
CA ALA A 1053 -21.35 -23.79 35.17
C ALA A 1053 -20.61 -25.12 34.87
N ALA A 1054 -19.82 -25.19 33.79
CA ALA A 1054 -19.06 -26.37 33.37
C ALA A 1054 -17.55 -26.11 33.44
#